data_AF-A0A9D6W1P6-F1
#
_entry.id   AF-A0A9D6W1P6-F1
#
_cell.length_a   1.000
_cell.length_b   1.000
_cell.length_c   1.000
_cell.angle_alpha   90.00
_cell.angle_beta   90.00
_cell.angle_gamma   90.00
#
_symmetry.space_group_name_H-M   'P 1'
#
loop_
_entity.id
_entity.type
_entity.pdbx_description
1 polymer ?
#
loop_
_entity_poly.entity_id
_entity_poly.type
_entity_poly.pdbx_seq_one_letter_code
_entity_poly.pdbx_strand_id
1 'polypeptide(L)'
;AAILALGTLTACTDPDPNLEGDGGDADVSTDGDGAVDVPRPRNCDGGDDRDRDYILNVDEGAGAVDTDGYTTPDSQDDDSDADSIDDSAEAGDLDCETEPYDSDNDTVPDFRDLDADGNTISDTEEGDVDPDGDGAGNFRDVDDDGDTVLDIQEVGDDPLHPIDTDDDAIPDYRDSDSDGDTIFDRAEGSTDRDGDTVPNFRDDDSDGDGYLDSEEAGDDDPTTPPRSTDDDGTPDFLDMDSDGEGLPDSQERDAGTDPLDPDSDDDGWDDLAEWAHPTADPTDPGSGIPDDDYYLILPPGDPPVERDLDFGTNISVADVFFLVDTTGSMYEEADNIQRNLSSLIIPEIRARIADAAFGVGQHADFPTGSYGGGSDVAFELLQTMTLDVAVAQAAVDRIPSNGGADGPESQTEALYQTATGEGLGSWVPAYAGPDCRGAPCFRSGALPIILLFTDAPVHNGPPGTSADAYTGITPLPHTWSDAIDAINRIHGKVLGLSSDSMHSPTYSAWEDMQATVVATGAVDLEGIPLIYDIGSNGAGLGTGVVDAIEMLATRVPFDVDTFSEDDPGDPLGIDATCFIRRITPLRWIGPTGIENDPASAAGKDESTFYEVLPGATVEFTVQFQNVDCFAGDEYARVFLATIVVQGDHVTRLDERVVLIIVPAVELPFG
;
A
#
# COMPACT_ATOMS: atom_id res chain seq x y z
N ALA A 1 7.80 -34.18 18.80
CA ALA A 1 7.84 -35.39 19.66
C ALA A 1 6.49 -35.51 20.34
N ALA A 2 5.94 -36.74 20.43
CA ALA A 2 4.51 -37.13 20.55
C ALA A 2 3.80 -37.03 19.18
N ILE A 3 3.54 -38.10 18.40
CA ILE A 3 2.90 -39.42 18.61
C ILE A 3 1.39 -39.32 18.86
N LEU A 4 0.61 -39.45 17.78
CA LEU A 4 -0.64 -40.21 17.74
C LEU A 4 -0.79 -40.76 16.31
N ALA A 5 -1.25 -42.00 16.23
CA ALA A 5 -1.18 -42.84 15.05
C ALA A 5 -2.50 -43.60 14.88
N LEU A 6 -2.82 -43.85 13.60
CA LEU A 6 -3.68 -44.89 13.03
C LEU A 6 -5.21 -44.74 13.28
N GLY A 7 -6.07 -45.03 12.30
CA GLY A 7 -5.79 -45.62 11.00
C GLY A 7 -7.02 -45.77 10.11
N THR A 8 -6.72 -45.84 8.82
CA THR A 8 -7.59 -46.05 7.67
C THR A 8 -8.13 -47.48 7.59
N LEU A 9 -9.40 -47.60 7.21
CA LEU A 9 -10.11 -48.84 6.87
C LEU A 9 -9.44 -49.58 5.69
N THR A 10 -9.42 -50.91 5.76
CA THR A 10 -9.28 -51.77 4.58
C THR A 10 -10.12 -53.03 4.75
N ALA A 11 -10.85 -53.36 3.70
CA ALA A 11 -11.81 -54.45 3.59
C ALA A 11 -11.20 -55.87 3.69
N CYS A 12 -12.02 -56.83 4.14
CA CYS A 12 -11.92 -58.27 3.84
C CYS A 12 -13.33 -58.89 4.05
N THR A 13 -14.06 -59.23 2.98
CA THR A 13 -14.24 -60.59 2.41
C THR A 13 -14.95 -61.61 3.31
N ASP A 14 -16.16 -61.95 2.87
CA ASP A 14 -17.01 -63.14 3.14
C ASP A 14 -16.24 -64.48 3.19
N PRO A 15 -16.67 -65.45 4.03
CA PRO A 15 -17.06 -66.74 3.43
C PRO A 15 -18.25 -67.49 4.09
N ASP A 16 -19.14 -67.92 3.19
CA ASP A 16 -19.63 -69.30 2.94
C ASP A 16 -20.99 -69.74 3.59
N PRO A 17 -21.98 -70.18 2.76
CA PRO A 17 -23.33 -70.56 3.18
C PRO A 17 -23.49 -72.08 3.33
N ASN A 18 -24.41 -72.49 4.22
CA ASN A 18 -25.29 -73.69 4.16
C ASN A 18 -25.59 -74.24 5.56
N LEU A 19 -26.79 -73.99 6.09
CA LEU A 19 -27.54 -74.96 6.88
C LEU A 19 -29.05 -74.71 6.71
N GLU A 20 -29.72 -75.58 5.96
CA GLU A 20 -31.18 -75.73 5.97
C GLU A 20 -31.63 -76.54 7.20
N GLY A 21 -32.77 -76.19 7.81
CA GLY A 21 -33.63 -77.15 8.52
C GLY A 21 -34.30 -76.70 9.83
N ASP A 22 -35.53 -76.20 9.70
CA ASP A 22 -36.75 -76.46 10.52
C ASP A 22 -36.67 -76.41 12.07
N GLY A 23 -37.44 -75.49 12.67
CA GLY A 23 -38.09 -75.70 13.97
C GLY A 23 -38.13 -74.49 14.92
N GLY A 24 -39.27 -73.80 14.93
CA GLY A 24 -40.00 -73.20 16.08
C GLY A 24 -39.27 -72.57 17.27
N ASP A 25 -39.74 -71.35 17.57
CA ASP A 25 -39.66 -70.56 18.81
C ASP A 25 -38.31 -69.95 19.24
N ALA A 26 -38.28 -68.61 19.11
CA ALA A 26 -37.69 -67.57 19.96
C ALA A 26 -36.23 -67.71 20.42
N ASP A 27 -35.40 -66.71 20.11
CA ASP A 27 -34.92 -65.73 21.11
C ASP A 27 -34.01 -64.64 20.49
N VAL A 28 -34.44 -63.39 20.72
CA VAL A 28 -33.80 -62.07 20.83
C VAL A 28 -32.61 -61.64 19.95
N SER A 29 -32.86 -60.60 19.16
CA SER A 29 -31.91 -59.50 18.97
C SER A 29 -31.92 -58.65 20.25
N THR A 30 -30.75 -58.28 20.75
CA THR A 30 -30.56 -57.33 21.84
C THR A 30 -29.88 -56.10 21.25
N ASP A 31 -30.65 -55.09 20.90
CA ASP A 31 -30.21 -53.71 20.63
C ASP A 31 -30.05 -52.90 21.92
N GLY A 32 -30.64 -53.34 23.04
CA GLY A 32 -30.22 -52.90 24.37
C GLY A 32 -30.98 -51.69 24.90
N ASP A 33 -32.18 -51.45 24.40
CA ASP A 33 -33.21 -50.74 25.13
C ASP A 33 -33.81 -51.70 26.21
N GLY A 34 -34.42 -51.14 27.25
CA GLY A 34 -34.78 -51.89 28.46
C GLY A 34 -36.11 -52.63 28.38
N ALA A 35 -36.79 -52.64 27.23
CA ALA A 35 -38.12 -53.21 27.08
C ALA A 35 -38.05 -54.70 26.70
N VAL A 36 -39.06 -55.46 27.14
CA VAL A 36 -39.26 -56.82 26.63
C VAL A 36 -39.93 -56.63 25.28
N ASP A 37 -39.20 -56.91 24.19
CA ASP A 37 -39.70 -56.92 22.82
C ASP A 37 -40.98 -57.77 22.74
N VAL A 38 -42.13 -57.11 22.81
CA VAL A 38 -43.44 -57.75 22.73
C VAL A 38 -43.59 -58.10 21.25
N PRO A 39 -43.84 -59.37 20.87
CA PRO A 39 -43.96 -59.72 19.46
C PRO A 39 -45.06 -58.87 18.81
N ARG A 40 -44.67 -57.87 18.02
CA ARG A 40 -45.61 -56.97 17.39
C ARG A 40 -46.39 -57.71 16.29
N PRO A 41 -47.73 -57.63 16.30
CA PRO A 41 -48.56 -58.35 15.35
C PRO A 41 -48.56 -57.64 13.98
N ARG A 42 -48.23 -58.39 12.91
CA ARG A 42 -48.33 -57.92 11.50
C ARG A 42 -49.65 -57.32 11.04
N ASN A 43 -50.73 -57.55 11.78
CA ASN A 43 -52.04 -57.06 11.40
C ASN A 43 -52.62 -56.43 12.66
N CYS A 44 -52.94 -55.14 12.57
CA CYS A 44 -53.68 -54.36 13.55
C CYS A 44 -55.12 -54.91 13.64
N ASP A 45 -55.29 -56.03 14.33
CA ASP A 45 -56.59 -56.67 14.51
C ASP A 45 -57.32 -56.02 15.69
N GLY A 46 -58.66 -56.04 15.66
CA GLY A 46 -59.50 -55.33 16.63
C GLY A 46 -59.36 -55.76 18.11
N GLY A 47 -58.45 -56.69 18.42
CA GLY A 47 -58.07 -57.07 19.78
C GLY A 47 -56.72 -56.53 20.23
N ASP A 48 -55.83 -56.15 19.30
CA ASP A 48 -54.49 -55.60 19.54
C ASP A 48 -54.43 -54.07 19.28
N ASP A 49 -55.34 -53.55 18.45
CA ASP A 49 -55.61 -52.14 18.13
C ASP A 49 -57.14 -51.96 18.15
N ARG A 50 -57.71 -50.99 18.90
CA ARG A 50 -59.12 -51.05 19.32
C ARG A 50 -60.04 -50.06 18.61
N ASP A 51 -59.61 -48.82 18.54
CA ASP A 51 -59.97 -47.63 17.73
C ASP A 51 -59.70 -47.87 16.25
N ARG A 52 -58.62 -48.56 15.89
CA ARG A 52 -58.15 -48.85 14.51
C ARG A 52 -57.42 -47.69 13.86
N ASP A 53 -56.55 -47.08 14.62
CA ASP A 53 -55.65 -46.00 14.21
C ASP A 53 -54.27 -46.50 13.79
N TYR A 54 -54.03 -47.82 13.78
CA TYR A 54 -52.72 -48.41 13.46
C TYR A 54 -51.66 -48.26 14.55
N ILE A 55 -52.04 -47.79 15.75
CA ILE A 55 -51.22 -47.80 16.95
C ILE A 55 -51.66 -48.99 17.82
N LEU A 56 -50.71 -49.70 18.44
CA LEU A 56 -51.07 -50.83 19.29
C LEU A 56 -51.52 -50.36 20.66
N ASN A 57 -52.54 -51.03 21.21
CA ASN A 57 -53.02 -50.81 22.58
C ASN A 57 -51.88 -50.81 23.61
N VAL A 58 -50.78 -51.54 23.39
CA VAL A 58 -49.64 -51.59 24.33
C VAL A 58 -48.79 -50.32 24.30
N ASP A 59 -48.64 -49.71 23.13
CA ASP A 59 -47.89 -48.48 22.91
C ASP A 59 -48.74 -47.27 23.37
N GLU A 60 -50.06 -47.41 23.27
CA GLU A 60 -51.08 -46.53 23.87
C GLU A 60 -51.31 -46.76 25.38
N GLY A 61 -50.41 -47.47 26.06
CA GLY A 61 -50.44 -47.60 27.52
C GLY A 61 -51.49 -48.58 28.08
N ALA A 62 -52.05 -49.43 27.24
CA ALA A 62 -52.97 -50.55 27.53
C ALA A 62 -54.22 -50.15 28.32
N GLY A 63 -54.78 -48.98 28.00
CA GLY A 63 -55.97 -48.40 28.62
C GLY A 63 -55.75 -47.84 30.03
N ALA A 64 -54.50 -47.55 30.40
CA ALA A 64 -54.13 -46.91 31.66
C ALA A 64 -53.65 -45.45 31.49
N VAL A 65 -53.30 -45.05 30.26
CA VAL A 65 -52.93 -43.68 29.87
C VAL A 65 -54.16 -43.01 29.25
N ASP A 66 -54.24 -41.70 29.43
CA ASP A 66 -55.33 -40.78 29.09
C ASP A 66 -54.63 -39.42 29.01
N THR A 67 -54.07 -39.11 27.84
CA THR A 67 -53.14 -37.98 27.60
C THR A 67 -53.85 -36.63 27.76
N ASP A 68 -54.99 -36.43 27.08
CA ASP A 68 -55.81 -35.22 27.18
C ASP A 68 -56.58 -35.08 28.52
N GLY A 69 -56.74 -36.17 29.27
CA GLY A 69 -57.46 -36.21 30.54
C GLY A 69 -58.98 -36.11 30.43
N TYR A 70 -59.57 -36.44 29.28
CA TYR A 70 -61.01 -36.57 29.10
C TYR A 70 -61.54 -37.87 29.74
N THR A 71 -62.33 -38.69 29.05
CA THR A 71 -62.97 -39.88 29.66
C THR A 71 -62.71 -41.17 28.90
N THR A 72 -61.92 -41.07 27.84
CA THR A 72 -61.55 -42.15 26.96
C THR A 72 -60.04 -42.34 27.14
N PRO A 73 -59.57 -43.54 27.52
CA PRO A 73 -58.13 -43.81 27.50
C PRO A 73 -57.61 -43.82 26.06
N ASP A 74 -56.35 -43.41 25.83
CA ASP A 74 -55.69 -43.31 24.51
C ASP A 74 -56.04 -44.49 23.59
N SER A 75 -55.91 -45.73 24.12
CA SER A 75 -56.25 -47.00 23.45
C SER A 75 -57.72 -47.24 23.06
N GLN A 76 -58.51 -46.17 22.98
CA GLN A 76 -59.91 -46.09 22.60
C GLN A 76 -60.31 -44.69 22.12
N ASP A 77 -59.40 -43.72 22.16
CA ASP A 77 -59.59 -42.39 21.62
C ASP A 77 -59.16 -42.38 20.16
N ASP A 78 -59.77 -41.52 19.35
CA ASP A 78 -59.35 -41.40 17.94
C ASP A 78 -58.37 -40.20 17.76
N ASP A 79 -58.10 -39.46 18.85
CA ASP A 79 -57.34 -38.20 18.98
C ASP A 79 -56.92 -38.09 20.47
N SER A 80 -55.71 -38.56 20.80
CA SER A 80 -55.27 -38.87 22.17
C SER A 80 -54.81 -37.64 22.97
N ASP A 81 -54.22 -36.64 22.33
CA ASP A 81 -53.79 -35.36 22.92
C ASP A 81 -54.81 -34.22 22.73
N ALA A 82 -55.86 -34.45 21.94
CA ALA A 82 -56.97 -33.55 21.67
C ALA A 82 -56.57 -32.29 20.90
N ASP A 83 -55.60 -32.42 19.99
CA ASP A 83 -55.08 -31.37 19.13
C ASP A 83 -55.89 -31.21 17.82
N SER A 84 -56.81 -32.14 17.53
CA SER A 84 -57.67 -32.22 16.32
C SER A 84 -57.05 -32.90 15.09
N ILE A 85 -55.89 -33.53 15.23
CA ILE A 85 -55.33 -34.52 14.32
C ILE A 85 -55.76 -35.91 14.84
N ASP A 86 -56.00 -36.85 13.92
CA ASP A 86 -56.43 -38.20 14.33
C ASP A 86 -55.14 -39.03 14.56
N ASP A 87 -55.08 -39.84 15.64
CA ASP A 87 -53.93 -40.72 15.98
C ASP A 87 -53.44 -41.55 14.78
N SER A 88 -54.34 -41.85 13.84
CA SER A 88 -54.04 -42.59 12.61
C SER A 88 -53.19 -41.85 11.57
N ALA A 89 -53.15 -40.52 11.63
CA ALA A 89 -52.27 -39.66 10.84
C ALA A 89 -50.89 -39.53 11.50
N GLU A 90 -50.87 -39.48 12.83
CA GLU A 90 -49.67 -39.38 13.68
C GLU A 90 -48.95 -40.71 13.89
N ALA A 91 -49.58 -41.84 13.57
CA ALA A 91 -48.97 -43.17 13.65
C ALA A 91 -47.68 -43.34 12.82
N GLY A 92 -47.39 -42.41 11.89
CA GLY A 92 -46.22 -42.42 10.99
C GLY A 92 -46.33 -43.40 9.82
N ASP A 93 -46.90 -44.59 10.05
CA ASP A 93 -47.16 -45.58 9.01
C ASP A 93 -48.37 -46.48 9.32
N LEU A 94 -48.65 -47.46 8.45
CA LEU A 94 -49.78 -48.40 8.58
C LEU A 94 -49.36 -49.79 9.13
N ASP A 95 -48.11 -49.93 9.54
CA ASP A 95 -47.45 -51.17 9.95
C ASP A 95 -47.26 -51.21 11.47
N CYS A 96 -48.22 -51.81 12.17
CA CYS A 96 -48.13 -52.07 13.61
C CYS A 96 -46.90 -52.91 14.07
N GLU A 97 -45.97 -53.32 13.18
CA GLU A 97 -44.65 -53.82 13.57
C GLU A 97 -43.65 -52.70 13.95
N THR A 98 -43.86 -51.45 13.52
CA THR A 98 -43.02 -50.29 13.85
C THR A 98 -43.40 -49.68 15.21
N GLU A 99 -42.48 -48.92 15.83
CA GLU A 99 -42.85 -48.15 17.03
C GLU A 99 -43.66 -46.93 16.56
N PRO A 100 -44.53 -46.36 17.40
CA PRO A 100 -45.09 -45.03 17.13
C PRO A 100 -43.98 -44.04 16.75
N TYR A 101 -44.28 -43.17 15.79
CA TYR A 101 -43.35 -42.13 15.35
C TYR A 101 -43.14 -41.11 16.48
N ASP A 102 -41.94 -40.54 16.52
CA ASP A 102 -41.46 -39.56 17.50
C ASP A 102 -40.53 -38.64 16.70
N SER A 103 -41.13 -37.58 16.12
CA SER A 103 -40.49 -36.70 15.13
C SER A 103 -39.29 -35.96 15.72
N ASP A 104 -39.46 -35.31 16.87
CA ASP A 104 -38.42 -34.50 17.51
C ASP A 104 -37.48 -35.31 18.45
N ASN A 105 -37.78 -36.59 18.69
CA ASN A 105 -37.06 -37.51 19.56
C ASN A 105 -37.04 -37.10 21.04
N ASP A 106 -38.08 -36.43 21.55
CA ASP A 106 -38.19 -36.04 22.96
C ASP A 106 -38.69 -37.16 23.89
N THR A 107 -39.06 -38.31 23.32
CA THR A 107 -39.65 -39.53 23.93
C THR A 107 -41.17 -39.52 24.12
N VAL A 108 -41.87 -38.49 23.67
CA VAL A 108 -43.32 -38.44 23.51
C VAL A 108 -43.61 -38.75 22.03
N PRO A 109 -44.32 -39.86 21.73
CA PRO A 109 -44.73 -40.12 20.36
C PRO A 109 -45.71 -39.06 19.84
N ASP A 110 -45.69 -38.80 18.53
CA ASP A 110 -46.46 -37.74 17.88
C ASP A 110 -47.93 -37.71 18.31
N PHE A 111 -48.64 -38.85 18.32
CA PHE A 111 -50.06 -38.97 18.73
C PHE A 111 -50.36 -38.61 20.21
N ARG A 112 -49.36 -38.15 20.95
CA ARG A 112 -49.47 -37.69 22.33
C ARG A 112 -48.75 -36.37 22.57
N ASP A 113 -48.13 -35.82 21.54
CA ASP A 113 -47.46 -34.54 21.63
C ASP A 113 -48.45 -33.42 21.32
N LEU A 114 -48.07 -32.17 21.53
CA LEU A 114 -48.86 -31.02 21.09
C LEU A 114 -48.03 -30.12 20.15
N ASP A 115 -46.84 -30.59 19.79
CA ASP A 115 -45.72 -29.93 19.09
C ASP A 115 -44.74 -31.05 18.68
N ALA A 116 -45.16 -31.94 17.77
CA ALA A 116 -44.50 -33.22 17.52
C ALA A 116 -43.14 -33.09 16.79
N ASP A 117 -42.93 -32.00 16.05
CA ASP A 117 -41.66 -31.66 15.41
C ASP A 117 -40.75 -30.78 16.30
N GLY A 118 -41.28 -30.24 17.39
CA GLY A 118 -40.58 -29.47 18.40
C GLY A 118 -40.20 -28.06 17.95
N ASN A 119 -40.87 -27.50 16.94
CA ASN A 119 -40.61 -26.15 16.42
C ASN A 119 -41.29 -25.03 17.23
N THR A 120 -42.10 -25.36 18.24
CA THR A 120 -42.85 -24.46 19.14
C THR A 120 -44.16 -23.88 18.63
N ILE A 121 -44.52 -24.18 17.38
CA ILE A 121 -45.90 -24.10 16.89
C ILE A 121 -46.62 -25.37 17.34
N SER A 122 -47.93 -25.29 17.58
CA SER A 122 -48.66 -26.50 17.97
C SER A 122 -49.20 -27.23 16.75
N ASP A 123 -49.25 -28.56 16.85
CA ASP A 123 -49.84 -29.48 15.87
C ASP A 123 -51.23 -29.02 15.39
N THR A 124 -52.07 -28.53 16.30
CA THR A 124 -53.41 -27.97 15.99
C THR A 124 -53.36 -26.77 15.02
N GLU A 125 -52.36 -25.92 15.15
CA GLU A 125 -52.15 -24.73 14.33
C GLU A 125 -51.56 -25.09 12.96
N GLU A 126 -50.74 -26.14 12.91
CA GLU A 126 -50.07 -26.59 11.69
C GLU A 126 -50.97 -27.45 10.82
N GLY A 127 -51.56 -28.48 11.42
CA GLY A 127 -52.44 -29.47 10.82
C GLY A 127 -51.72 -30.50 9.93
N ASP A 128 -52.50 -31.51 9.52
CA ASP A 128 -52.07 -32.60 8.61
C ASP A 128 -52.12 -32.20 7.12
N VAL A 129 -51.47 -31.08 6.77
CA VAL A 129 -51.21 -30.70 5.37
C VAL A 129 -49.77 -31.07 5.00
N ASP A 130 -49.49 -31.24 3.71
CA ASP A 130 -48.16 -31.64 3.16
C ASP A 130 -47.91 -30.76 1.91
N PRO A 131 -47.46 -29.50 2.10
CA PRO A 131 -47.24 -28.53 1.02
C PRO A 131 -46.06 -28.91 0.10
N ASP A 132 -44.97 -29.41 0.67
CA ASP A 132 -43.71 -29.69 -0.02
C ASP A 132 -43.73 -31.06 -0.74
N GLY A 133 -44.60 -31.97 -0.31
CA GLY A 133 -44.86 -33.27 -0.92
C GLY A 133 -43.87 -34.36 -0.53
N ASP A 134 -43.15 -34.23 0.58
CA ASP A 134 -42.17 -35.23 1.04
C ASP A 134 -42.84 -36.43 1.76
N GLY A 135 -44.07 -36.24 2.23
CA GLY A 135 -44.92 -37.23 2.89
C GLY A 135 -44.97 -37.14 4.42
N ALA A 136 -44.28 -36.19 5.03
CA ALA A 136 -44.59 -35.67 6.35
C ALA A 136 -45.76 -34.67 6.23
N GLY A 137 -46.51 -34.52 7.32
CA GLY A 137 -47.51 -33.46 7.41
C GLY A 137 -46.98 -32.43 8.39
N ASN A 138 -47.34 -31.16 8.22
CA ASN A 138 -46.66 -30.05 8.90
C ASN A 138 -46.50 -30.22 10.41
N PHE A 139 -47.52 -30.75 11.11
CA PHE A 139 -47.45 -31.04 12.54
C PHE A 139 -46.24 -31.89 12.99
N ARG A 140 -45.63 -32.64 12.07
CA ARG A 140 -44.49 -33.53 12.35
C ARG A 140 -43.32 -33.33 11.39
N ASP A 141 -43.45 -32.39 10.45
CA ASP A 141 -42.40 -32.05 9.50
C ASP A 141 -41.49 -31.03 10.17
N VAL A 142 -40.18 -31.11 9.93
CA VAL A 142 -39.19 -30.19 10.55
C VAL A 142 -38.71 -29.11 9.59
N ASP A 143 -39.25 -29.12 8.36
CA ASP A 143 -38.90 -28.32 7.19
C ASP A 143 -40.16 -28.21 6.30
N ASP A 144 -41.13 -27.42 6.76
CA ASP A 144 -42.54 -27.39 6.30
C ASP A 144 -42.70 -27.01 4.80
N ASP A 145 -41.73 -26.31 4.21
CA ASP A 145 -41.67 -25.91 2.81
C ASP A 145 -40.58 -26.62 1.98
N GLY A 146 -39.73 -27.42 2.63
CA GLY A 146 -38.75 -28.28 2.00
C GLY A 146 -37.56 -27.53 1.40
N ASP A 147 -37.20 -26.37 1.95
CA ASP A 147 -36.09 -25.54 1.49
C ASP A 147 -34.76 -25.79 2.23
N THR A 148 -34.74 -26.68 3.23
CA THR A 148 -33.55 -27.07 4.02
C THR A 148 -33.09 -26.10 5.11
N VAL A 149 -33.73 -24.95 5.25
CA VAL A 149 -33.83 -24.25 6.53
C VAL A 149 -34.85 -25.03 7.37
N LEU A 150 -34.67 -25.04 8.70
CA LEU A 150 -35.56 -25.83 9.58
C LEU A 150 -36.50 -24.86 10.26
N ASP A 151 -37.76 -25.26 10.46
CA ASP A 151 -38.82 -24.44 11.04
C ASP A 151 -38.41 -23.79 12.37
N ILE A 152 -37.65 -24.53 13.19
CA ILE A 152 -37.13 -24.04 14.48
C ILE A 152 -36.18 -22.81 14.34
N GLN A 153 -35.59 -22.60 13.17
CA GLN A 153 -34.77 -21.44 12.80
C GLN A 153 -35.63 -20.28 12.24
N GLU A 154 -36.87 -20.57 11.85
CA GLU A 154 -37.74 -19.67 11.09
C GLU A 154 -38.94 -19.17 11.90
N VAL A 155 -39.47 -19.94 12.83
CA VAL A 155 -40.60 -19.50 13.67
C VAL A 155 -40.29 -18.21 14.45
N GLY A 156 -39.03 -18.03 14.85
CA GLY A 156 -38.55 -16.85 15.59
C GLY A 156 -38.84 -16.89 17.10
N ASP A 157 -38.72 -15.73 17.76
CA ASP A 157 -38.77 -15.63 19.23
C ASP A 157 -40.20 -15.67 19.84
N ASP A 158 -41.25 -15.39 19.06
CA ASP A 158 -42.66 -15.35 19.50
C ASP A 158 -43.53 -16.28 18.65
N PRO A 159 -43.73 -17.55 19.05
CA PRO A 159 -44.48 -18.54 18.26
C PRO A 159 -45.95 -18.16 18.02
N LEU A 160 -46.52 -17.24 18.82
CA LEU A 160 -47.88 -16.75 18.60
C LEU A 160 -47.97 -15.69 17.49
N HIS A 161 -46.84 -15.22 17.01
CA HIS A 161 -46.67 -14.29 15.90
C HIS A 161 -45.39 -14.69 15.15
N PRO A 162 -45.42 -15.83 14.43
CA PRO A 162 -44.26 -16.28 13.67
C PRO A 162 -43.81 -15.19 12.70
N ILE A 163 -42.53 -15.22 12.35
CA ILE A 163 -41.94 -14.26 11.42
C ILE A 163 -42.55 -14.46 10.02
N ASP A 164 -42.78 -13.35 9.34
CA ASP A 164 -43.32 -13.21 7.98
C ASP A 164 -42.52 -12.00 7.44
N THR A 165 -41.39 -12.28 6.79
CA THR A 165 -40.36 -11.31 6.49
C THR A 165 -40.79 -10.38 5.35
N ASP A 166 -41.44 -10.90 4.32
CA ASP A 166 -41.91 -10.13 3.15
C ASP A 166 -43.36 -9.55 3.28
N ASP A 167 -44.06 -9.82 4.39
CA ASP A 167 -45.44 -9.40 4.69
C ASP A 167 -46.50 -9.98 3.69
N ASP A 168 -46.26 -11.13 3.05
CA ASP A 168 -47.21 -11.75 2.09
C ASP A 168 -48.35 -12.56 2.75
N ALA A 169 -48.24 -12.80 4.06
CA ALA A 169 -49.10 -13.61 4.92
C ALA A 169 -48.88 -15.13 4.88
N ILE A 170 -47.76 -15.59 4.35
CA ILE A 170 -47.15 -16.90 4.54
C ILE A 170 -46.01 -16.69 5.55
N PRO A 171 -46.04 -17.35 6.73
CA PRO A 171 -44.91 -17.28 7.65
C PRO A 171 -43.66 -17.93 7.05
N ASP A 172 -42.48 -17.43 7.40
CA ASP A 172 -41.18 -17.87 6.86
C ASP A 172 -40.99 -19.39 6.88
N TYR A 173 -41.33 -20.07 7.98
CA TYR A 173 -41.23 -21.55 8.08
C TYR A 173 -42.14 -22.32 7.09
N ARG A 174 -42.87 -21.63 6.21
CA ARG A 174 -43.75 -22.18 5.18
C ARG A 174 -43.56 -21.48 3.84
N ASP A 175 -42.54 -20.64 3.75
CA ASP A 175 -42.23 -19.85 2.58
C ASP A 175 -40.80 -20.11 2.13
N SER A 176 -40.66 -20.77 0.98
CA SER A 176 -39.36 -21.13 0.40
C SER A 176 -38.49 -19.95 -0.09
N ASP A 177 -38.99 -18.73 0.06
CA ASP A 177 -38.45 -17.42 -0.38
C ASP A 177 -38.89 -16.36 0.65
N SER A 178 -38.38 -16.47 1.87
CA SER A 178 -38.89 -15.79 3.07
C SER A 178 -38.92 -14.25 2.96
N ASP A 179 -37.94 -13.64 2.31
CA ASP A 179 -37.88 -12.18 2.09
C ASP A 179 -38.37 -11.73 0.71
N GLY A 180 -38.75 -12.67 -0.15
CA GLY A 180 -39.39 -12.42 -1.43
C GLY A 180 -38.46 -11.75 -2.44
N ASP A 181 -37.16 -11.97 -2.31
CA ASP A 181 -36.12 -11.36 -3.12
C ASP A 181 -35.87 -12.12 -4.44
N THR A 182 -36.50 -13.29 -4.63
CA THR A 182 -36.39 -14.21 -5.77
C THR A 182 -35.13 -15.09 -5.81
N ILE A 183 -34.44 -15.16 -4.68
CA ILE A 183 -33.54 -16.23 -4.30
C ILE A 183 -34.38 -17.20 -3.43
N PHE A 184 -33.93 -18.44 -3.28
CA PHE A 184 -34.63 -19.37 -2.37
C PHE A 184 -33.77 -19.52 -1.12
N ASP A 185 -34.41 -19.63 0.03
CA ASP A 185 -33.75 -19.75 1.35
C ASP A 185 -32.73 -20.90 1.36
N ARG A 186 -32.97 -21.96 0.60
CA ARG A 186 -32.03 -23.09 0.38
C ARG A 186 -30.67 -22.68 -0.19
N ALA A 187 -30.63 -21.60 -0.95
CA ALA A 187 -29.47 -21.07 -1.66
C ALA A 187 -28.73 -20.03 -0.81
N GLU A 188 -29.47 -19.22 -0.06
CA GLU A 188 -28.93 -18.22 0.88
C GLU A 188 -28.41 -18.86 2.16
N GLY A 189 -29.22 -19.76 2.72
CA GLY A 189 -28.99 -20.49 3.95
C GLY A 189 -29.11 -19.64 5.21
N SER A 190 -28.99 -20.29 6.36
CA SER A 190 -29.10 -19.65 7.68
C SER A 190 -27.81 -19.01 8.22
N THR A 191 -26.83 -18.75 7.36
CA THR A 191 -25.64 -17.96 7.72
C THR A 191 -25.98 -16.48 7.78
N ASP A 192 -25.15 -15.69 8.45
CA ASP A 192 -25.24 -14.23 8.54
C ASP A 192 -23.93 -13.71 7.96
N ARG A 193 -23.95 -13.34 6.68
CA ARG A 193 -22.75 -13.07 5.88
C ARG A 193 -22.16 -11.71 6.22
N ASP A 194 -22.93 -10.65 6.40
CA ASP A 194 -22.43 -9.31 6.71
C ASP A 194 -22.23 -9.05 8.23
N GLY A 195 -22.80 -9.90 9.09
CA GLY A 195 -22.68 -9.83 10.54
C GLY A 195 -23.64 -8.84 11.21
N ASP A 196 -24.75 -8.45 10.56
CA ASP A 196 -25.73 -7.50 11.08
C ASP A 196 -26.75 -8.13 12.05
N THR A 197 -26.73 -9.46 12.20
CA THR A 197 -27.61 -10.33 13.00
C THR A 197 -28.90 -10.82 12.34
N VAL A 198 -29.10 -10.53 11.05
CA VAL A 198 -30.13 -11.13 10.20
C VAL A 198 -29.49 -12.28 9.41
N PRO A 199 -30.09 -13.49 9.41
CA PRO A 199 -29.64 -14.55 8.52
C PRO A 199 -29.95 -14.21 7.06
N ASN A 200 -29.11 -14.67 6.13
CA ASN A 200 -29.19 -14.35 4.71
C ASN A 200 -30.59 -14.55 4.12
N PHE A 201 -31.27 -15.69 4.40
CA PHE A 201 -32.65 -15.97 3.93
C PHE A 201 -33.74 -14.97 4.39
N ARG A 202 -33.37 -13.93 5.13
CA ARG A 202 -34.25 -12.88 5.65
C ARG A 202 -33.67 -11.49 5.45
N ASP A 203 -32.52 -11.41 4.80
CA ASP A 203 -31.74 -10.20 4.70
C ASP A 203 -31.87 -9.64 3.28
N ASP A 204 -32.37 -8.41 3.19
CA ASP A 204 -32.55 -7.74 1.89
C ASP A 204 -31.19 -7.42 1.21
N ASP A 205 -30.06 -7.51 1.93
CA ASP A 205 -28.68 -7.13 1.52
C ASP A 205 -27.66 -8.04 2.26
N SER A 206 -27.60 -9.32 1.89
CA SER A 206 -26.92 -10.39 2.64
C SER A 206 -25.43 -10.16 2.87
N ASP A 207 -24.72 -9.47 1.97
CA ASP A 207 -23.28 -9.17 2.13
C ASP A 207 -22.97 -7.73 2.57
N GLY A 208 -24.00 -6.88 2.67
CA GLY A 208 -23.91 -5.54 3.21
C GLY A 208 -23.14 -4.56 2.33
N ASP A 209 -22.97 -4.84 1.03
CA ASP A 209 -22.35 -3.91 0.08
C ASP A 209 -23.31 -2.75 -0.32
N GLY A 210 -24.62 -2.96 -0.08
CA GLY A 210 -25.69 -2.02 -0.32
C GLY A 210 -26.35 -2.11 -1.70
N TYR A 211 -26.11 -3.16 -2.46
CA TYR A 211 -27.07 -3.70 -3.42
C TYR A 211 -28.10 -4.54 -2.67
N LEU A 212 -29.20 -4.88 -3.34
CA LEU A 212 -30.22 -5.73 -2.73
C LEU A 212 -30.09 -7.10 -3.37
N ASP A 213 -30.31 -8.16 -2.60
CA ASP A 213 -30.22 -9.54 -3.08
C ASP A 213 -31.17 -9.75 -4.29
N SER A 214 -32.34 -9.11 -4.27
CA SER A 214 -33.28 -9.06 -5.41
C SER A 214 -32.75 -8.41 -6.70
N GLU A 215 -31.79 -7.48 -6.61
CA GLU A 215 -31.10 -6.89 -7.76
C GLU A 215 -29.98 -7.81 -8.30
N GLU A 216 -29.53 -8.75 -7.47
CA GLU A 216 -28.37 -9.64 -7.68
C GLU A 216 -28.78 -11.09 -8.00
N ALA A 217 -30.02 -11.49 -7.69
CA ALA A 217 -30.62 -12.78 -8.01
C ALA A 217 -30.44 -13.17 -9.49
N GLY A 218 -30.44 -12.16 -10.37
CA GLY A 218 -30.15 -12.28 -11.80
C GLY A 218 -31.39 -12.43 -12.69
N ASP A 219 -32.47 -13.03 -12.18
CA ASP A 219 -33.80 -13.01 -12.79
C ASP A 219 -34.93 -13.32 -11.79
N ASP A 220 -36.18 -13.03 -12.17
CA ASP A 220 -37.37 -13.25 -11.31
C ASP A 220 -37.78 -14.75 -11.15
N ASP A 221 -36.94 -15.73 -11.51
CA ASP A 221 -37.20 -17.18 -11.39
C ASP A 221 -36.28 -17.81 -10.34
N PRO A 222 -36.72 -17.99 -9.08
CA PRO A 222 -35.89 -18.52 -7.98
C PRO A 222 -35.48 -20.00 -8.20
N THR A 223 -36.04 -20.66 -9.22
CA THR A 223 -35.58 -22.00 -9.61
C THR A 223 -34.28 -21.98 -10.42
N THR A 224 -33.84 -20.81 -10.87
CA THR A 224 -32.53 -20.61 -11.48
C THR A 224 -31.46 -20.51 -10.39
N PRO A 225 -30.24 -21.04 -10.60
CA PRO A 225 -29.16 -20.79 -9.66
C PRO A 225 -28.87 -19.28 -9.59
N PRO A 226 -28.61 -18.75 -8.38
CA PRO A 226 -28.23 -17.36 -8.21
C PRO A 226 -27.08 -16.96 -9.13
N ARG A 227 -27.07 -15.69 -9.53
CA ARG A 227 -26.03 -15.14 -10.39
C ARG A 227 -24.67 -15.18 -9.68
N SER A 228 -23.63 -15.42 -10.46
CA SER A 228 -22.22 -15.28 -10.07
C SER A 228 -21.52 -14.69 -11.29
N THR A 229 -21.11 -13.43 -11.21
CA THR A 229 -20.68 -12.64 -12.35
C THR A 229 -19.24 -12.97 -12.75
N ASP A 230 -18.35 -13.22 -11.78
CA ASP A 230 -16.96 -13.59 -12.00
C ASP A 230 -16.69 -15.11 -12.08
N ASP A 231 -17.73 -15.93 -11.83
CA ASP A 231 -17.70 -17.40 -11.77
C ASP A 231 -16.72 -17.98 -10.70
N ASP A 232 -16.42 -17.28 -9.61
CA ASP A 232 -15.48 -17.75 -8.57
C ASP A 232 -16.07 -18.80 -7.61
N GLY A 233 -17.41 -18.89 -7.58
CA GLY A 233 -18.19 -19.83 -6.77
C GLY A 233 -18.97 -19.19 -5.62
N THR A 234 -18.77 -17.90 -5.37
CA THR A 234 -19.62 -17.04 -4.54
C THR A 234 -20.67 -16.39 -5.45
N PRO A 235 -21.97 -16.51 -5.13
CA PRO A 235 -23.00 -15.74 -5.81
C PRO A 235 -22.89 -14.25 -5.52
N ASP A 236 -23.38 -13.41 -6.45
CA ASP A 236 -23.30 -11.93 -6.37
C ASP A 236 -23.90 -11.42 -5.04
N PHE A 237 -25.08 -11.88 -4.60
CA PHE A 237 -25.70 -11.51 -3.31
C PHE A 237 -24.89 -11.89 -2.04
N LEU A 238 -23.79 -12.63 -2.19
CA LEU A 238 -22.88 -12.98 -1.11
C LEU A 238 -21.45 -12.47 -1.36
N ASP A 239 -21.22 -11.71 -2.43
CA ASP A 239 -19.91 -11.30 -2.92
C ASP A 239 -19.78 -9.77 -2.99
N MET A 240 -18.97 -9.21 -2.09
CA MET A 240 -18.77 -7.77 -1.99
C MET A 240 -18.01 -7.13 -3.18
N ASP A 241 -17.57 -7.93 -4.15
CA ASP A 241 -16.82 -7.56 -5.37
C ASP A 241 -17.28 -8.47 -6.54
N SER A 242 -18.54 -8.33 -6.95
CA SER A 242 -19.29 -9.25 -7.84
C SER A 242 -18.58 -9.63 -9.14
N ASP A 243 -17.80 -8.72 -9.72
CA ASP A 243 -17.05 -8.94 -10.97
C ASP A 243 -15.57 -9.33 -10.78
N GLY A 244 -15.11 -9.31 -9.52
CA GLY A 244 -13.79 -9.75 -9.08
C GLY A 244 -12.62 -8.90 -9.56
N GLU A 245 -12.83 -7.63 -9.95
CA GLU A 245 -11.72 -6.75 -10.34
C GLU A 245 -10.99 -6.08 -9.16
N GLY A 246 -11.60 -6.08 -7.97
CA GLY A 246 -10.99 -5.64 -6.72
C GLY A 246 -11.41 -4.24 -6.24
N LEU A 247 -12.37 -3.62 -6.92
CA LEU A 247 -13.09 -2.43 -6.46
C LEU A 247 -14.48 -2.90 -6.00
N PRO A 248 -14.76 -2.92 -4.69
CA PRO A 248 -15.99 -3.53 -4.20
C PRO A 248 -17.22 -2.76 -4.66
N ASP A 249 -18.32 -3.46 -4.86
CA ASP A 249 -19.61 -2.99 -5.37
C ASP A 249 -20.08 -1.71 -4.65
N SER A 250 -19.89 -1.65 -3.33
CA SER A 250 -20.20 -0.47 -2.52
C SER A 250 -19.46 0.80 -2.97
N GLN A 251 -18.21 0.68 -3.42
CA GLN A 251 -17.38 1.76 -3.96
C GLN A 251 -17.68 2.04 -5.42
N GLU A 252 -18.03 1.02 -6.18
CA GLU A 252 -18.48 1.16 -7.57
C GLU A 252 -19.76 1.97 -7.68
N ARG A 253 -20.74 1.67 -6.82
CA ARG A 253 -21.96 2.46 -6.67
C ARG A 253 -21.67 3.94 -6.41
N ASP A 254 -20.67 4.23 -5.58
CA ASP A 254 -20.23 5.59 -5.26
C ASP A 254 -19.49 6.25 -6.43
N ALA A 255 -18.77 5.47 -7.24
CA ALA A 255 -18.11 5.89 -8.48
C ALA A 255 -19.10 6.06 -9.65
N GLY A 256 -20.23 5.36 -9.62
CA GLY A 256 -21.21 5.26 -10.69
C GLY A 256 -20.86 4.24 -11.77
N THR A 257 -20.02 3.26 -11.45
CA THR A 257 -19.70 2.08 -12.29
C THR A 257 -20.76 0.99 -12.09
N ASP A 258 -20.74 -0.01 -12.97
CA ASP A 258 -21.63 -1.17 -12.97
C ASP A 258 -20.92 -2.33 -12.25
N PRO A 259 -21.38 -2.76 -11.05
CA PRO A 259 -20.67 -3.78 -10.27
C PRO A 259 -20.55 -5.16 -10.91
N LEU A 260 -21.23 -5.33 -12.04
CA LEU A 260 -21.28 -6.58 -12.76
C LEU A 260 -20.44 -6.53 -14.05
N ASP A 261 -19.66 -5.46 -14.25
CA ASP A 261 -18.83 -5.24 -15.42
C ASP A 261 -17.51 -4.55 -15.05
N PRO A 262 -16.36 -5.25 -15.14
CA PRO A 262 -15.08 -4.71 -14.66
C PRO A 262 -14.52 -3.56 -15.51
N ASP A 263 -15.16 -3.22 -16.63
CA ASP A 263 -14.83 -2.08 -17.48
C ASP A 263 -16.14 -1.43 -17.93
N SER A 264 -16.76 -0.67 -17.02
CA SER A 264 -18.09 -0.07 -17.18
C SER A 264 -18.27 0.76 -18.45
N ASP A 265 -17.19 1.31 -19.01
CA ASP A 265 -17.24 2.19 -20.17
C ASP A 265 -16.67 1.59 -21.48
N ASP A 266 -16.20 0.34 -21.44
CA ASP A 266 -15.64 -0.44 -22.55
C ASP A 266 -14.39 0.20 -23.21
N ASP A 267 -13.58 0.97 -22.48
CA ASP A 267 -12.38 1.61 -23.05
C ASP A 267 -11.10 0.74 -22.98
N GLY A 268 -11.17 -0.36 -22.21
CA GLY A 268 -10.13 -1.36 -22.04
C GLY A 268 -9.27 -1.19 -20.80
N TRP A 269 -9.69 -0.34 -19.85
CA TRP A 269 -9.13 -0.24 -18.51
C TRP A 269 -10.15 -0.70 -17.48
N ASP A 270 -9.66 -1.44 -16.49
CA ASP A 270 -10.47 -1.92 -15.37
C ASP A 270 -10.88 -0.73 -14.46
N ASP A 271 -12.12 -0.72 -13.97
CA ASP A 271 -12.72 0.39 -13.20
C ASP A 271 -11.89 0.73 -11.94
N LEU A 272 -11.34 -0.27 -11.25
CA LEU A 272 -10.44 -0.13 -10.11
C LEU A 272 -9.24 0.76 -10.44
N ALA A 273 -8.66 0.55 -11.62
CA ALA A 273 -7.47 1.27 -12.05
C ALA A 273 -7.80 2.74 -12.34
N GLU A 274 -8.93 2.99 -12.97
CA GLU A 274 -9.38 4.33 -13.32
C GLU A 274 -9.87 5.11 -12.11
N TRP A 275 -10.68 4.49 -11.25
CA TRP A 275 -11.11 5.05 -9.96
C TRP A 275 -9.91 5.52 -9.13
N ALA A 276 -8.84 4.73 -9.11
CA ALA A 276 -7.65 5.06 -8.36
C ALA A 276 -6.81 6.18 -9.02
N HIS A 277 -6.91 6.36 -10.34
CA HIS A 277 -6.04 7.25 -11.09
C HIS A 277 -6.58 8.69 -11.15
N PRO A 278 -5.81 9.72 -10.77
CA PRO A 278 -6.32 11.09 -10.57
C PRO A 278 -6.77 11.82 -11.84
N THR A 279 -6.48 11.29 -13.01
CA THR A 279 -6.89 11.87 -14.30
C THR A 279 -7.83 10.98 -15.10
N ALA A 280 -8.16 9.80 -14.59
CA ALA A 280 -9.09 8.89 -15.26
C ALA A 280 -10.51 9.06 -14.73
N ASP A 281 -11.48 8.54 -15.46
CA ASP A 281 -12.89 8.56 -15.10
C ASP A 281 -13.51 7.26 -15.61
N PRO A 282 -13.85 6.29 -14.73
CA PRO A 282 -14.33 4.96 -15.12
C PRO A 282 -15.70 4.95 -15.82
N THR A 283 -16.29 6.14 -16.02
CA THR A 283 -17.60 6.30 -16.69
C THR A 283 -17.51 7.09 -18.00
N ASP A 284 -16.31 7.51 -18.42
CA ASP A 284 -16.08 8.24 -19.67
C ASP A 284 -15.01 7.55 -20.54
N PRO A 285 -15.39 6.87 -21.64
CA PRO A 285 -14.47 6.06 -22.44
C PRO A 285 -13.47 6.89 -23.28
N GLY A 286 -13.47 8.21 -23.07
CA GLY A 286 -12.44 9.12 -23.55
C GLY A 286 -11.37 9.45 -22.49
N SER A 287 -11.46 8.86 -21.30
CA SER A 287 -10.76 9.25 -20.08
C SER A 287 -9.89 8.16 -19.46
N GLY A 288 -9.44 7.15 -20.21
CA GLY A 288 -8.47 6.17 -19.72
C GLY A 288 -7.13 6.71 -19.20
N ILE A 289 -6.37 5.80 -18.59
CA ILE A 289 -5.06 6.06 -17.98
C ILE A 289 -4.01 6.43 -19.07
N PRO A 290 -3.26 7.54 -18.91
CA PRO A 290 -2.20 7.90 -19.85
C PRO A 290 -1.13 6.80 -20.00
N ASP A 291 -0.68 6.53 -21.24
CA ASP A 291 0.38 5.55 -21.55
C ASP A 291 1.70 5.76 -20.76
N ASP A 292 1.94 6.98 -20.27
CA ASP A 292 3.12 7.39 -19.51
C ASP A 292 2.93 7.51 -17.99
N ASP A 293 1.69 7.35 -17.51
CA ASP A 293 1.36 7.20 -16.11
C ASP A 293 1.37 5.70 -15.72
N TYR A 294 1.74 5.45 -14.47
CA TYR A 294 2.00 4.09 -13.99
C TYR A 294 1.31 3.86 -12.66
N TYR A 295 0.63 2.71 -12.56
CA TYR A 295 0.08 2.18 -11.32
C TYR A 295 0.47 0.72 -11.13
N LEU A 296 0.25 0.22 -9.91
CA LEU A 296 0.50 -1.16 -9.51
C LEU A 296 -0.64 -1.64 -8.65
N ILE A 297 -1.31 -2.71 -9.07
CA ILE A 297 -2.22 -3.45 -8.21
C ILE A 297 -1.39 -4.47 -7.42
N LEU A 298 -1.42 -4.38 -6.09
CA LEU A 298 -0.62 -5.21 -5.17
C LEU A 298 -1.53 -5.83 -4.09
N PRO A 299 -2.24 -6.93 -4.41
CA PRO A 299 -3.05 -7.65 -3.42
C PRO A 299 -2.21 -8.12 -2.22
N PRO A 300 -2.79 -8.22 -1.01
CA PRO A 300 -2.08 -8.71 0.16
C PRO A 300 -1.58 -10.15 -0.01
N GLY A 301 -0.28 -10.37 0.20
CA GLY A 301 0.35 -11.69 0.14
C GLY A 301 0.85 -12.12 -1.24
N ASP A 302 0.57 -11.32 -2.28
CA ASP A 302 0.91 -11.69 -3.65
C ASP A 302 2.41 -11.72 -3.96
N PRO A 303 2.83 -12.44 -5.02
CA PRO A 303 4.21 -12.47 -5.47
C PRO A 303 4.75 -11.07 -5.83
N PRO A 304 6.08 -10.84 -5.71
CA PRO A 304 6.65 -9.56 -6.06
C PRO A 304 6.51 -9.25 -7.55
N VAL A 305 6.18 -7.99 -7.84
CA VAL A 305 6.08 -7.44 -9.19
C VAL A 305 7.33 -6.62 -9.48
N GLU A 306 8.00 -6.89 -10.62
CA GLU A 306 9.17 -6.12 -11.05
C GLU A 306 8.83 -5.17 -12.20
N ARG A 307 9.37 -3.95 -12.14
CA ARG A 307 9.28 -2.93 -13.20
C ARG A 307 10.62 -2.27 -13.42
N ASP A 308 10.94 -2.03 -14.68
CA ASP A 308 12.09 -1.21 -15.04
C ASP A 308 11.63 0.24 -15.22
N LEU A 309 12.25 1.16 -14.50
CA LEU A 309 11.93 2.59 -14.53
C LEU A 309 13.14 3.39 -15.02
N ASP A 310 12.89 4.28 -15.98
CA ASP A 310 13.87 5.20 -16.56
C ASP A 310 13.82 6.56 -15.85
N PHE A 311 14.99 7.10 -15.56
CA PHE A 311 15.17 8.42 -14.95
C PHE A 311 16.26 9.23 -15.65
N GLY A 312 16.09 10.55 -15.67
CA GLY A 312 17.09 11.50 -16.12
C GLY A 312 18.13 11.81 -15.04
N THR A 313 19.33 12.21 -15.47
CA THR A 313 20.41 12.65 -14.58
C THR A 313 20.79 14.11 -14.80
N ASN A 314 19.89 14.92 -15.34
CA ASN A 314 20.16 16.34 -15.51
C ASN A 314 20.20 17.03 -14.13
N ILE A 315 21.18 17.91 -13.92
CA ILE A 315 21.23 18.72 -12.70
C ILE A 315 20.19 19.83 -12.85
N SER A 316 19.05 19.66 -12.20
CA SER A 316 17.92 20.60 -12.23
C SER A 316 17.95 21.59 -11.06
N VAL A 317 18.51 21.19 -9.92
CA VAL A 317 18.58 21.96 -8.67
C VAL A 317 20.02 22.14 -8.21
N ALA A 318 20.48 23.39 -8.06
CA ALA A 318 21.80 23.68 -7.50
C ALA A 318 21.84 25.00 -6.73
N ASP A 319 22.86 25.13 -5.89
CA ASP A 319 23.11 26.32 -5.11
C ASP A 319 24.50 26.86 -5.41
N VAL A 320 24.56 28.01 -6.08
CA VAL A 320 25.81 28.62 -6.55
C VAL A 320 26.23 29.72 -5.58
N PHE A 321 27.29 29.47 -4.83
CA PHE A 321 27.89 30.41 -3.90
C PHE A 321 29.09 31.13 -4.53
N PHE A 322 28.98 32.45 -4.66
CA PHE A 322 30.09 33.29 -5.10
C PHE A 322 30.98 33.59 -3.90
N LEU A 323 32.18 33.01 -3.88
CA LEU A 323 33.20 33.27 -2.88
C LEU A 323 34.29 34.16 -3.48
N VAL A 324 34.19 35.46 -3.21
CA VAL A 324 34.95 36.48 -3.94
C VAL A 324 36.11 36.99 -3.08
N ASP A 325 37.32 36.90 -3.62
CA ASP A 325 38.49 37.63 -3.11
C ASP A 325 38.30 39.14 -3.32
N THR A 326 38.46 39.89 -2.24
CA THR A 326 38.21 41.35 -2.20
C THR A 326 39.47 42.17 -2.00
N THR A 327 40.63 41.54 -2.08
CA THR A 327 41.92 42.21 -1.96
C THR A 327 42.13 43.21 -3.10
N GLY A 328 43.09 44.11 -2.90
CA GLY A 328 43.24 45.28 -3.77
C GLY A 328 43.54 44.94 -5.24
N SER A 329 44.02 43.74 -5.54
CA SER A 329 44.26 43.25 -6.90
C SER A 329 42.98 42.83 -7.63
N MET A 330 41.94 42.40 -6.91
CA MET A 330 40.70 41.82 -7.45
C MET A 330 39.58 42.84 -7.72
N TYR A 331 39.88 44.14 -7.66
CA TYR A 331 38.87 45.20 -7.75
C TYR A 331 38.13 45.20 -9.10
N GLU A 332 38.84 44.99 -10.22
CA GLU A 332 38.22 45.03 -11.55
C GLU A 332 37.34 43.79 -11.79
N GLU A 333 37.73 42.64 -11.23
CA GLU A 333 36.98 41.39 -11.20
C GLU A 333 35.67 41.56 -10.42
N ALA A 334 35.74 42.06 -9.18
CA ALA A 334 34.56 42.30 -8.34
C ALA A 334 33.57 43.27 -8.99
N ASP A 335 34.06 44.35 -9.60
CA ASP A 335 33.27 45.34 -10.35
C ASP A 335 32.61 44.71 -11.61
N ASN A 336 33.27 43.73 -12.24
CA ASN A 336 32.67 42.96 -13.33
C ASN A 336 31.60 41.96 -12.87
N ILE A 337 31.73 41.34 -11.69
CA ILE A 337 30.67 40.53 -11.09
C ILE A 337 29.46 41.43 -10.82
N GLN A 338 29.67 42.59 -10.18
CA GLN A 338 28.62 43.59 -9.89
C GLN A 338 27.83 44.00 -11.14
N ARG A 339 28.50 44.25 -12.27
CA ARG A 339 27.82 44.69 -13.51
C ARG A 339 27.05 43.60 -14.24
N ASN A 340 27.53 42.36 -14.17
CA ASN A 340 27.09 41.29 -15.07
C ASN A 340 26.25 40.21 -14.38
N LEU A 341 26.16 40.20 -13.04
CA LEU A 341 25.48 39.13 -12.30
C LEU A 341 24.02 38.95 -12.76
N SER A 342 23.18 39.97 -12.64
CA SER A 342 21.76 39.86 -13.00
C SER A 342 21.48 39.83 -14.49
N SER A 343 22.40 40.35 -15.32
CA SER A 343 22.17 40.59 -16.75
C SER A 343 22.74 39.49 -17.66
N LEU A 344 23.71 38.73 -17.18
CA LEU A 344 24.41 37.70 -17.94
C LEU A 344 24.60 36.42 -17.13
N ILE A 345 25.26 36.49 -15.97
CA ILE A 345 25.72 35.30 -15.24
C ILE A 345 24.54 34.45 -14.76
N ILE A 346 23.62 35.04 -13.99
CA ILE A 346 22.45 34.31 -13.46
C ILE A 346 21.57 33.73 -14.59
N PRO A 347 21.21 34.51 -15.64
CA PRO A 347 20.45 33.96 -16.77
C PRO A 347 21.11 32.76 -17.44
N GLU A 348 22.43 32.80 -17.67
CA GLU A 348 23.14 31.70 -18.33
C GLU A 348 23.27 30.47 -17.43
N ILE A 349 23.49 30.65 -16.12
CA ILE A 349 23.46 29.54 -15.15
C ILE A 349 22.08 28.88 -15.16
N ARG A 350 21.01 29.67 -15.08
CA ARG A 350 19.64 29.15 -15.09
C ARG A 350 19.21 28.52 -16.40
N ALA A 351 19.88 28.83 -17.50
CA ALA A 351 19.68 28.15 -18.77
C ALA A 351 20.22 26.71 -18.76
N ARG A 352 21.14 26.37 -17.85
CA ARG A 352 21.68 25.01 -17.67
C ARG A 352 21.08 24.30 -16.46
N ILE A 353 20.85 25.03 -15.37
CA ILE A 353 20.30 24.52 -14.10
C ILE A 353 19.10 25.38 -13.72
N ALA A 354 17.89 24.93 -14.06
CA ALA A 354 16.69 25.74 -13.98
C ALA A 354 16.42 26.31 -12.58
N ASP A 355 16.55 25.47 -11.55
CA ASP A 355 16.37 25.84 -10.14
C ASP A 355 17.72 26.12 -9.46
N ALA A 356 18.44 27.11 -10.00
CA ALA A 356 19.66 27.63 -9.37
C ALA A 356 19.36 28.79 -8.38
N ALA A 357 19.75 28.61 -7.12
CA ALA A 357 19.81 29.66 -6.11
C ALA A 357 21.23 30.23 -5.97
N PHE A 358 21.32 31.45 -5.46
CA PHE A 358 22.57 32.19 -5.40
C PHE A 358 22.84 32.74 -4.01
N GLY A 359 24.09 32.63 -3.55
CA GLY A 359 24.57 33.29 -2.35
C GLY A 359 25.92 33.95 -2.58
N VAL A 360 26.31 34.81 -1.65
CA VAL A 360 27.50 35.66 -1.82
C VAL A 360 28.28 35.70 -0.51
N GLY A 361 29.57 35.42 -0.59
CA GLY A 361 30.54 35.60 0.46
C GLY A 361 31.79 36.30 -0.06
N GLN A 362 32.55 36.85 0.87
CA GLN A 362 33.81 37.50 0.58
C GLN A 362 34.90 37.04 1.51
N HIS A 363 36.13 37.12 1.02
CA HIS A 363 37.32 36.97 1.84
C HIS A 363 38.40 37.95 1.39
N ALA A 364 39.33 38.22 2.28
CA ALA A 364 40.60 38.88 1.99
C ALA A 364 41.65 38.16 2.84
N ASP A 365 41.95 38.72 4.01
CA ASP A 365 42.86 38.14 4.99
C ASP A 365 42.39 38.42 6.43
N PHE A 366 43.08 37.83 7.41
CA PHE A 366 42.85 38.11 8.82
C PHE A 366 43.29 39.55 9.16
N PRO A 367 42.48 40.34 9.87
CA PRO A 367 42.76 41.74 10.19
C PRO A 367 43.81 41.90 11.30
N THR A 368 45.02 41.37 11.09
CA THR A 368 46.08 41.32 12.09
C THR A 368 47.48 41.34 11.49
N GLY A 369 48.38 42.08 12.16
CA GLY A 369 49.81 41.95 11.99
C GLY A 369 50.30 42.23 10.57
N SER A 370 50.87 41.19 9.95
CA SER A 370 51.50 41.19 8.61
C SER A 370 50.58 40.70 7.49
N TYR A 371 49.36 40.27 7.83
CA TYR A 371 48.44 39.52 6.97
C TYR A 371 47.40 40.46 6.33
N GLY A 372 46.51 41.04 7.15
CA GLY A 372 45.48 41.95 6.66
C GLY A 372 45.40 43.30 7.38
N GLY A 373 44.79 44.27 6.69
CA GLY A 373 44.38 45.56 7.22
C GLY A 373 43.15 45.45 8.15
N GLY A 374 42.83 46.53 8.87
CA GLY A 374 41.72 46.53 9.84
C GLY A 374 40.31 46.40 9.24
N SER A 375 40.17 46.48 7.91
CA SER A 375 38.93 46.23 7.16
C SER A 375 38.82 44.80 6.65
N ASP A 376 39.93 44.06 6.66
CA ASP A 376 39.99 42.73 6.04
C ASP A 376 39.26 41.71 6.93
N VAL A 377 38.69 40.70 6.29
CA VAL A 377 38.01 39.60 6.97
C VAL A 377 38.48 38.28 6.38
N ALA A 378 38.68 37.29 7.24
CA ALA A 378 39.02 35.94 6.79
C ALA A 378 37.85 35.27 6.03
N PHE A 379 36.62 35.62 6.41
CA PHE A 379 35.38 35.26 5.72
C PHE A 379 34.23 36.13 6.21
N GLU A 380 33.40 36.62 5.29
CA GLU A 380 32.12 37.24 5.62
C GLU A 380 31.03 36.75 4.66
N LEU A 381 29.91 36.31 5.24
CA LEU A 381 28.71 35.97 4.48
C LEU A 381 27.90 37.25 4.22
N LEU A 382 27.69 37.58 2.95
CA LEU A 382 26.91 38.75 2.54
C LEU A 382 25.45 38.41 2.25
N GLN A 383 25.18 37.17 1.82
CA GLN A 383 23.85 36.67 1.46
C GLN A 383 23.81 35.13 1.49
N THR A 384 22.87 34.57 2.24
CA THR A 384 22.49 33.15 2.16
C THR A 384 21.83 32.84 0.83
N MET A 385 21.68 31.56 0.49
CA MET A 385 21.03 31.12 -0.75
C MET A 385 19.67 31.79 -0.94
N THR A 386 19.45 32.34 -2.15
CA THR A 386 18.20 32.96 -2.54
C THR A 386 17.90 32.72 -4.02
N LEU A 387 16.61 32.52 -4.34
CA LEU A 387 16.12 32.49 -5.71
C LEU A 387 15.86 33.90 -6.26
N ASP A 388 15.86 34.92 -5.41
CA ASP A 388 15.62 36.31 -5.81
C ASP A 388 16.90 36.95 -6.37
N VAL A 389 16.88 37.18 -7.68
CA VAL A 389 17.99 37.79 -8.44
C VAL A 389 18.33 39.18 -7.92
N ALA A 390 17.33 39.97 -7.50
CA ALA A 390 17.57 41.32 -6.99
C ALA A 390 18.24 41.29 -5.62
N VAL A 391 17.93 40.30 -4.79
CA VAL A 391 18.58 40.09 -3.48
C VAL A 391 20.03 39.65 -3.68
N ALA A 392 20.30 38.70 -4.58
CA ALA A 392 21.65 38.28 -4.93
C ALA A 392 22.48 39.44 -5.50
N GLN A 393 21.90 40.23 -6.42
CA GLN A 393 22.55 41.43 -6.98
C GLN A 393 22.88 42.45 -5.89
N ALA A 394 21.92 42.75 -5.01
CA ALA A 394 22.13 43.69 -3.90
C ALA A 394 23.22 43.23 -2.92
N ALA A 395 23.53 41.93 -2.87
CA ALA A 395 24.61 41.40 -2.06
C ALA A 395 25.98 41.57 -2.73
N VAL A 396 26.08 41.27 -4.03
CA VAL A 396 27.30 41.52 -4.82
C VAL A 396 27.64 43.02 -4.85
N ASP A 397 26.64 43.90 -4.91
CA ASP A 397 26.82 45.36 -4.82
C ASP A 397 27.41 45.84 -3.47
N ARG A 398 27.38 44.99 -2.43
CA ARG A 398 27.96 45.27 -1.10
C ARG A 398 29.38 44.72 -0.92
N ILE A 399 29.92 44.00 -1.91
CA ILE A 399 31.29 43.47 -1.83
C ILE A 399 32.27 44.63 -1.57
N PRO A 400 33.05 44.60 -0.48
CA PRO A 400 33.96 45.68 -0.14
C PRO A 400 35.24 45.64 -0.99
N SER A 401 36.05 46.69 -0.88
CA SER A 401 37.42 46.71 -1.38
C SER A 401 38.37 46.68 -0.20
N ASN A 402 39.09 45.56 -0.05
CA ASN A 402 40.01 45.26 1.04
C ASN A 402 41.47 45.36 0.60
N GLY A 403 42.38 45.35 1.57
CA GLY A 403 43.74 45.84 1.37
C GLY A 403 44.79 44.77 1.12
N GLY A 404 44.74 43.64 1.84
CA GLY A 404 45.87 42.71 1.95
C GLY A 404 47.13 43.39 2.52
N ALA A 405 47.98 42.66 3.23
CA ALA A 405 49.28 43.16 3.69
C ALA A 405 50.45 42.26 3.27
N ASP A 406 50.17 41.01 2.90
CA ASP A 406 51.07 40.12 2.17
C ASP A 406 50.45 39.60 0.87
N GLY A 407 50.95 38.47 0.37
CA GLY A 407 50.65 37.97 -0.98
C GLY A 407 49.66 36.83 -1.01
N PRO A 408 49.75 35.82 -0.12
CA PRO A 408 48.71 34.81 0.02
C PRO A 408 47.51 35.34 0.81
N GLU A 409 46.33 34.74 0.63
CA GLU A 409 45.08 35.21 1.23
C GLU A 409 44.38 34.09 2.02
N SER A 410 43.15 34.34 2.50
CA SER A 410 42.43 33.45 3.44
C SER A 410 41.48 32.42 2.80
N GLN A 411 41.67 32.03 1.53
CA GLN A 411 40.75 31.15 0.80
C GLN A 411 40.44 29.85 1.56
N THR A 412 41.43 29.24 2.22
CA THR A 412 41.24 28.01 3.01
C THR A 412 40.24 28.19 4.15
N GLU A 413 40.35 29.26 4.93
CA GLU A 413 39.39 29.52 6.01
C GLU A 413 38.02 29.85 5.42
N ALA A 414 37.97 30.61 4.33
CA ALA A 414 36.72 30.97 3.68
C ALA A 414 35.96 29.76 3.11
N LEU A 415 36.66 28.80 2.51
CA LEU A 415 36.09 27.54 2.04
C LEU A 415 35.58 26.68 3.19
N TYR A 416 36.35 26.57 4.28
CA TYR A 416 35.91 25.85 5.49
C TYR A 416 34.61 26.46 6.03
N GLN A 417 34.56 27.78 6.18
CA GLN A 417 33.39 28.48 6.71
C GLN A 417 32.19 28.43 5.75
N THR A 418 32.44 28.42 4.44
CA THR A 418 31.39 28.18 3.45
C THR A 418 30.74 26.82 3.67
N ALA A 419 31.52 25.78 3.93
CA ALA A 419 31.02 24.43 4.14
C ALA A 419 30.40 24.19 5.54
N THR A 420 30.91 24.84 6.59
CA THR A 420 30.49 24.57 7.98
C THR A 420 29.69 25.69 8.63
N GLY A 421 30.07 26.95 8.38
CA GLY A 421 29.52 28.13 9.06
C GLY A 421 29.78 28.16 10.57
N GLU A 422 30.70 27.36 11.09
CA GLU A 422 30.93 27.20 12.54
C GLU A 422 31.53 28.46 13.20
N GLY A 423 32.12 29.36 12.41
CA GLY A 423 32.88 30.50 12.87
C GLY A 423 34.28 30.13 13.36
N LEU A 424 35.06 31.14 13.74
CA LEU A 424 36.41 30.99 14.26
C LEU A 424 36.69 32.05 15.33
N GLY A 425 36.31 31.75 16.58
CA GLY A 425 36.53 32.66 17.71
C GLY A 425 35.94 34.05 17.46
N SER A 426 36.79 35.08 17.51
CA SER A 426 36.41 36.46 17.17
C SER A 426 36.75 36.87 15.72
N TRP A 427 37.34 35.97 14.94
CA TRP A 427 37.83 36.24 13.58
C TRP A 427 36.75 36.05 12.52
N VAL A 428 35.93 35.01 12.69
CA VAL A 428 34.76 34.74 11.84
C VAL A 428 33.57 34.48 12.76
N PRO A 429 32.45 35.21 12.64
CA PRO A 429 31.25 34.89 13.40
C PRO A 429 30.66 33.56 12.93
N ALA A 430 29.96 32.85 13.81
CA ALA A 430 29.22 31.66 13.42
C ALA A 430 28.00 32.05 12.57
N TYR A 431 27.84 31.38 11.44
CA TYR A 431 26.71 31.54 10.50
C TYR A 431 25.78 30.31 10.49
N ALA A 432 26.24 29.17 11.02
CA ALA A 432 25.48 27.93 11.06
C ALA A 432 24.21 28.08 11.91
N GLY A 433 23.05 27.81 11.28
CA GLY A 433 21.77 27.58 11.95
C GLY A 433 21.50 26.08 12.10
N PRO A 434 20.59 25.67 13.01
CA PRO A 434 20.28 24.25 13.22
C PRO A 434 19.81 23.52 11.95
N ASP A 435 19.20 24.24 11.01
CA ASP A 435 18.63 23.68 9.77
C ASP A 435 19.41 24.14 8.52
N CYS A 436 20.60 24.72 8.68
CA CYS A 436 21.40 25.26 7.58
C CYS A 436 22.66 24.45 7.34
N ARG A 437 22.82 23.97 6.10
CA ARG A 437 24.06 23.34 5.63
C ARG A 437 25.06 24.42 5.22
N GLY A 438 26.12 24.60 6.02
CA GLY A 438 27.17 25.60 5.80
C GLY A 438 26.73 27.05 6.07
N ALA A 439 27.67 28.00 5.97
CA ALA A 439 27.35 29.42 6.13
C ALA A 439 26.28 29.92 5.14
N PRO A 440 26.28 29.54 3.84
CA PRO A 440 25.28 30.04 2.90
C PRO A 440 23.88 29.46 3.10
N CYS A 441 23.71 28.46 3.98
CA CYS A 441 22.47 27.70 4.14
C CYS A 441 22.05 27.02 2.82
N PHE A 442 22.89 26.10 2.33
CA PHE A 442 22.61 25.31 1.14
C PHE A 442 21.30 24.53 1.31
N ARG A 443 20.40 24.62 0.32
CA ARG A 443 19.12 23.94 0.26
C ARG A 443 19.31 22.42 0.28
N SER A 444 18.35 21.71 0.88
CA SER A 444 18.27 20.25 0.76
C SER A 444 18.02 19.86 -0.69
N GLY A 445 18.58 18.75 -1.15
CA GLY A 445 18.42 18.28 -2.53
C GLY A 445 19.19 19.08 -3.60
N ALA A 446 19.79 20.22 -3.27
CA ALA A 446 20.56 21.04 -4.20
C ALA A 446 22.05 20.68 -4.19
N LEU A 447 22.68 20.66 -5.37
CA LEU A 447 24.14 20.56 -5.50
C LEU A 447 24.84 21.84 -5.01
N PRO A 448 25.70 21.80 -3.98
CA PRO A 448 26.47 22.97 -3.56
C PRO A 448 27.62 23.23 -4.54
N ILE A 449 27.60 24.38 -5.21
CA ILE A 449 28.64 24.84 -6.14
C ILE A 449 29.29 26.08 -5.54
N ILE A 450 30.60 26.03 -5.32
CA ILE A 450 31.38 27.16 -4.79
C ILE A 450 32.25 27.71 -5.91
N LEU A 451 31.94 28.92 -6.37
CA LEU A 451 32.76 29.65 -7.33
C LEU A 451 33.83 30.44 -6.57
N LEU A 452 35.08 30.00 -6.65
CA LEU A 452 36.22 30.63 -5.97
C LEU A 452 36.93 31.60 -6.92
N PHE A 453 36.86 32.90 -6.62
CA PHE A 453 37.53 33.94 -7.39
C PHE A 453 38.75 34.45 -6.64
N THR A 454 39.96 34.34 -7.19
CA THR A 454 41.19 34.93 -6.60
C THR A 454 42.32 34.99 -7.64
N ASP A 455 43.24 35.93 -7.48
CA ASP A 455 44.52 36.00 -8.20
C ASP A 455 45.73 35.70 -7.31
N ALA A 456 45.49 35.32 -6.05
CA ALA A 456 46.51 35.15 -5.05
C ALA A 456 46.70 33.68 -4.60
N PRO A 457 47.92 33.28 -4.17
CA PRO A 457 48.14 32.04 -3.43
C PRO A 457 47.32 31.98 -2.13
N VAL A 458 47.26 30.81 -1.49
CA VAL A 458 46.46 30.62 -0.25
C VAL A 458 47.28 30.30 0.98
N HIS A 459 47.04 31.00 2.08
CA HIS A 459 47.56 30.63 3.39
C HIS A 459 46.97 29.31 3.88
N ASN A 460 47.78 28.49 4.55
CA ASN A 460 47.41 27.12 4.95
C ASN A 460 46.98 26.23 3.77
N GLY A 461 47.54 26.51 2.59
CA GLY A 461 47.21 25.90 1.31
C GLY A 461 47.53 24.42 1.14
N PRO A 462 47.27 23.89 -0.07
CA PRO A 462 47.51 22.51 -0.43
C PRO A 462 48.96 22.06 -0.18
N PRO A 463 49.19 20.77 0.11
CA PRO A 463 50.55 20.24 0.25
C PRO A 463 51.40 20.46 -1.01
N GLY A 464 52.59 21.05 -0.86
CA GLY A 464 53.55 21.21 -1.95
C GLY A 464 53.58 22.60 -2.60
N THR A 465 52.69 23.50 -2.21
CA THR A 465 52.75 24.91 -2.60
C THR A 465 53.50 25.74 -1.54
N SER A 466 53.93 26.96 -1.89
CA SER A 466 54.95 27.71 -1.13
C SER A 466 54.44 28.91 -0.32
N ALA A 467 53.13 29.05 -0.15
CA ALA A 467 52.55 30.03 0.78
C ALA A 467 52.77 29.59 2.24
N ASP A 468 53.15 30.54 3.10
CA ASP A 468 53.40 30.27 4.52
C ASP A 468 52.08 30.01 5.27
N ALA A 469 52.12 29.22 6.34
CA ALA A 469 50.96 29.03 7.21
C ALA A 469 50.69 30.27 8.07
N TYR A 470 49.44 30.48 8.49
CA TYR A 470 49.11 31.52 9.46
C TYR A 470 49.81 31.26 10.80
N THR A 471 50.44 32.30 11.36
CA THR A 471 51.09 32.26 12.66
C THR A 471 50.58 33.37 13.58
N GLY A 472 50.47 33.08 14.88
CA GLY A 472 50.06 34.08 15.86
C GLY A 472 48.56 34.42 15.90
N ILE A 473 47.74 33.69 15.14
CA ILE A 473 46.27 33.77 15.18
C ILE A 473 45.76 32.71 16.17
N THR A 474 44.77 33.06 17.00
CA THR A 474 44.18 32.14 17.98
C THR A 474 42.68 32.39 18.10
N PRO A 475 41.80 31.35 18.00
CA PRO A 475 42.12 29.97 17.64
C PRO A 475 42.85 29.84 16.29
N LEU A 476 43.58 28.75 16.08
CA LEU A 476 44.34 28.55 14.85
C LEU A 476 43.36 28.43 13.66
N PRO A 477 43.62 29.12 12.53
CA PRO A 477 42.85 28.92 11.30
C PRO A 477 42.95 27.49 10.79
N HIS A 478 41.92 27.05 10.09
CA HIS A 478 41.82 25.70 9.55
C HIS A 478 42.85 25.44 8.46
N THR A 479 43.18 24.16 8.26
CA THR A 479 44.07 23.72 7.19
C THR A 479 43.30 23.44 5.91
N TRP A 480 44.00 23.39 4.77
CA TRP A 480 43.39 22.96 3.51
C TRP A 480 42.70 21.59 3.62
N SER A 481 43.28 20.64 4.36
CA SER A 481 42.65 19.33 4.59
C SER A 481 41.32 19.45 5.33
N ASP A 482 41.24 20.31 6.36
CA ASP A 482 40.00 20.52 7.09
C ASP A 482 38.91 21.13 6.19
N ALA A 483 39.29 22.06 5.31
CA ALA A 483 38.39 22.69 4.34
C ALA A 483 37.86 21.68 3.31
N ILE A 484 38.73 20.85 2.73
CA ILE A 484 38.33 19.79 1.79
C ILE A 484 37.43 18.76 2.47
N ASP A 485 37.77 18.31 3.67
CA ASP A 485 36.95 17.36 4.44
C ASP A 485 35.57 17.95 4.75
N ALA A 486 35.48 19.26 4.99
CA ALA A 486 34.21 19.95 5.21
C ALA A 486 33.38 20.08 3.92
N ILE A 487 34.01 20.45 2.80
CA ILE A 487 33.34 20.58 1.51
C ILE A 487 32.82 19.23 1.02
N ASN A 488 33.64 18.18 1.10
CA ASN A 488 33.25 16.82 0.68
C ASN A 488 32.13 16.26 1.56
N ARG A 489 32.03 16.65 2.84
CA ARG A 489 30.92 16.27 3.72
C ARG A 489 29.57 16.86 3.29
N ILE A 490 29.59 18.00 2.61
CA ILE A 490 28.38 18.58 2.02
C ILE A 490 28.22 18.23 0.54
N HIS A 491 29.10 17.37 0.01
CA HIS A 491 29.16 16.99 -1.41
C HIS A 491 29.29 18.21 -2.35
N GLY A 492 30.00 19.24 -1.89
CA GLY A 492 30.17 20.48 -2.64
C GLY A 492 31.27 20.38 -3.70
N LYS A 493 31.07 21.09 -4.82
CA LYS A 493 32.06 21.21 -5.89
C LYS A 493 32.64 22.62 -5.91
N VAL A 494 33.97 22.74 -5.88
CA VAL A 494 34.64 24.04 -6.02
C VAL A 494 35.06 24.22 -7.48
N LEU A 495 34.67 25.34 -8.09
CA LEU A 495 35.11 25.75 -9.43
C LEU A 495 36.05 26.96 -9.30
N GLY A 496 37.19 26.93 -10.00
CA GLY A 496 38.21 27.97 -9.89
C GLY A 496 38.09 29.04 -10.97
N LEU A 497 38.05 30.32 -10.57
CA LEU A 497 37.99 31.47 -11.48
C LEU A 497 39.20 32.37 -11.20
N SER A 498 40.30 32.10 -11.91
CA SER A 498 41.60 32.74 -11.66
C SER A 498 41.80 33.96 -12.55
N SER A 499 42.19 35.10 -11.98
CA SER A 499 42.70 36.28 -12.69
C SER A 499 44.23 36.40 -12.59
N ASP A 500 44.90 35.39 -12.04
CA ASP A 500 46.36 35.36 -11.91
C ASP A 500 47.04 35.29 -13.30
N SER A 501 47.79 36.34 -13.63
CA SER A 501 48.56 36.41 -14.87
C SER A 501 49.90 35.64 -14.83
N MET A 502 50.29 35.10 -13.66
CA MET A 502 51.60 34.52 -13.39
C MET A 502 51.52 33.06 -12.88
N HIS A 503 51.45 32.12 -13.81
CA HIS A 503 51.44 30.67 -13.54
C HIS A 503 52.83 30.16 -13.09
N SER A 504 53.12 30.26 -11.80
CA SER A 504 54.30 29.66 -11.15
C SER A 504 53.95 28.30 -10.53
N PRO A 505 54.67 27.21 -10.83
CA PRO A 505 54.36 25.85 -10.34
C PRO A 505 54.40 25.65 -8.81
N THR A 506 54.77 26.68 -8.05
CA THR A 506 54.93 26.59 -6.59
C THR A 506 54.34 27.79 -5.84
N TYR A 507 53.97 28.87 -6.51
CA TYR A 507 53.49 30.11 -5.89
C TYR A 507 52.59 30.84 -6.89
N SER A 508 51.39 30.31 -7.11
CA SER A 508 50.36 30.92 -7.95
C SER A 508 48.99 30.48 -7.49
N ALA A 509 47.98 31.34 -7.69
CA ALA A 509 46.59 31.01 -7.37
C ALA A 509 46.12 29.77 -8.13
N TRP A 510 46.61 29.61 -9.37
CA TRP A 510 46.23 28.52 -10.26
C TRP A 510 46.52 27.13 -9.68
N GLU A 511 47.73 26.88 -9.19
CA GLU A 511 48.11 25.55 -8.66
C GLU A 511 47.36 25.24 -7.34
N ASP A 512 47.15 26.26 -6.51
CA ASP A 512 46.40 26.14 -5.26
C ASP A 512 44.90 25.84 -5.52
N MET A 513 44.30 26.54 -6.50
CA MET A 513 42.96 26.25 -7.00
C MET A 513 42.90 24.85 -7.59
N GLN A 514 43.89 24.44 -8.39
CA GLN A 514 43.90 23.14 -9.03
C GLN A 514 43.84 22.00 -8.03
N ALA A 515 44.64 22.06 -6.97
CA ALA A 515 44.58 21.05 -5.92
C ALA A 515 43.19 21.01 -5.26
N THR A 516 42.57 22.17 -5.03
CA THR A 516 41.24 22.29 -4.40
C THR A 516 40.12 21.76 -5.30
N VAL A 517 40.11 22.15 -6.58
CA VAL A 517 39.13 21.71 -7.59
C VAL A 517 39.21 20.20 -7.78
N VAL A 518 40.42 19.63 -7.89
CA VAL A 518 40.62 18.18 -7.98
C VAL A 518 40.14 17.48 -6.70
N ALA A 519 40.44 18.00 -5.53
CA ALA A 519 40.08 17.38 -4.25
C ALA A 519 38.57 17.39 -3.94
N THR A 520 37.81 18.25 -4.61
CA THR A 520 36.33 18.30 -4.56
C THR A 520 35.66 17.57 -5.71
N GLY A 521 36.44 16.95 -6.61
CA GLY A 521 35.93 16.16 -7.73
C GLY A 521 35.33 17.00 -8.87
N ALA A 522 35.60 18.29 -8.94
CA ALA A 522 35.18 19.15 -10.06
C ALA A 522 36.13 19.00 -11.27
N VAL A 523 36.18 17.79 -11.80
CA VAL A 523 37.10 17.35 -12.85
C VAL A 523 36.29 16.67 -13.96
N ASP A 524 36.60 17.00 -15.22
CA ASP A 524 35.93 16.37 -16.36
C ASP A 524 36.44 14.94 -16.64
N LEU A 525 35.83 14.28 -17.63
CA LEU A 525 36.18 12.92 -18.06
C LEU A 525 37.65 12.75 -18.49
N GLU A 526 38.29 13.82 -18.95
CA GLU A 526 39.68 13.82 -19.36
C GLU A 526 40.65 14.04 -18.18
N GLY A 527 40.12 14.20 -16.96
CA GLY A 527 40.91 14.50 -15.78
C GLY A 527 41.30 15.99 -15.70
N ILE A 528 40.65 16.86 -16.47
CA ILE A 528 40.93 18.29 -16.49
C ILE A 528 40.10 18.98 -15.40
N PRO A 529 40.75 19.67 -14.45
CA PRO A 529 40.05 20.41 -13.41
C PRO A 529 39.34 21.62 -13.99
N LEU A 530 38.13 21.90 -13.49
CA LEU A 530 37.33 23.05 -13.90
C LEU A 530 37.87 24.37 -13.29
N ILE A 531 38.92 24.88 -13.91
CA ILE A 531 39.57 26.16 -13.59
C ILE A 531 39.60 27.01 -14.86
N TYR A 532 39.19 28.27 -14.73
CA TYR A 532 39.09 29.19 -15.85
C TYR A 532 39.89 30.46 -15.60
N ASP A 533 40.66 30.86 -16.61
CA ASP A 533 41.33 32.16 -16.65
C ASP A 533 40.29 33.23 -17.03
N ILE A 534 39.96 34.11 -16.09
CA ILE A 534 39.02 35.21 -16.28
C ILE A 534 39.72 36.51 -16.74
N GLY A 535 41.03 36.45 -16.96
CA GLY A 535 41.89 37.58 -17.29
C GLY A 535 42.17 38.46 -16.07
N SER A 536 43.32 39.16 -16.09
CA SER A 536 43.81 40.02 -14.99
C SER A 536 42.97 41.28 -14.71
N ASN A 537 41.78 41.37 -15.29
CA ASN A 537 40.81 42.41 -15.03
C ASN A 537 39.36 41.87 -15.02
N GLY A 538 39.19 40.55 -14.97
CA GLY A 538 37.89 39.89 -15.03
C GLY A 538 37.12 40.04 -16.36
N ALA A 539 37.76 40.44 -17.47
CA ALA A 539 37.07 40.59 -18.76
C ALA A 539 36.50 39.27 -19.30
N GLY A 540 37.06 38.12 -18.89
CA GLY A 540 36.59 36.77 -19.22
C GLY A 540 35.59 36.19 -18.23
N LEU A 541 35.18 36.93 -17.20
CA LEU A 541 34.32 36.44 -16.12
C LEU A 541 33.01 35.83 -16.62
N GLY A 542 32.31 36.52 -17.50
CA GLY A 542 31.02 36.04 -18.02
C GLY A 542 31.15 34.72 -18.76
N THR A 543 32.14 34.59 -19.64
CA THR A 543 32.41 33.33 -20.36
C THR A 543 32.93 32.24 -19.43
N GLY A 544 33.85 32.57 -18.51
CA GLY A 544 34.45 31.60 -17.60
C GLY A 544 33.43 30.96 -16.65
N VAL A 545 32.53 31.75 -16.06
CA VAL A 545 31.47 31.20 -15.19
C VAL A 545 30.49 30.33 -15.97
N VAL A 546 30.12 30.74 -17.18
CA VAL A 546 29.20 29.96 -18.03
C VAL A 546 29.83 28.66 -18.47
N ASP A 547 31.07 28.69 -18.95
CA ASP A 547 31.81 27.50 -19.36
C ASP A 547 32.03 26.55 -18.17
N ALA A 548 32.29 27.08 -16.97
CA ALA A 548 32.44 26.29 -15.74
C ALA A 548 31.16 25.52 -15.38
N ILE A 549 30.02 26.21 -15.39
CA ILE A 549 28.73 25.61 -15.06
C ILE A 549 28.27 24.67 -16.18
N GLU A 550 28.52 25.00 -17.45
CA GLU A 550 28.22 24.12 -18.57
C GLU A 550 29.03 22.82 -18.49
N MET A 551 30.33 22.89 -18.21
CA MET A 551 31.16 21.70 -18.03
C MET A 551 30.73 20.89 -16.80
N LEU A 552 30.42 21.53 -15.67
CA LEU A 552 29.89 20.82 -14.50
C LEU A 552 28.58 20.08 -14.83
N ALA A 553 27.65 20.77 -15.49
CA ALA A 553 26.32 20.25 -15.81
C ALA A 553 26.28 19.30 -17.01
N THR A 554 27.42 19.00 -17.66
CA THR A 554 27.44 18.10 -18.83
C THR A 554 28.62 17.12 -18.88
N ARG A 555 29.70 17.36 -18.14
CA ARG A 555 30.99 16.64 -18.27
C ARG A 555 31.63 16.18 -16.97
N VAL A 556 31.14 16.62 -15.81
CA VAL A 556 31.65 16.14 -14.52
C VAL A 556 30.80 14.95 -14.07
N PRO A 557 31.38 13.74 -13.97
CA PRO A 557 30.64 12.57 -13.56
C PRO A 557 30.34 12.60 -12.05
N PHE A 558 29.26 11.93 -11.66
CA PHE A 558 28.85 11.75 -10.26
C PHE A 558 28.23 10.37 -10.06
N ASP A 559 28.15 9.94 -8.79
CA ASP A 559 27.51 8.68 -8.45
C ASP A 559 25.99 8.86 -8.39
N VAL A 560 25.22 7.86 -8.81
CA VAL A 560 23.75 7.92 -8.87
C VAL A 560 23.13 6.79 -8.08
N ASP A 561 22.29 7.14 -7.12
CA ASP A 561 21.55 6.19 -6.28
C ASP A 561 20.09 6.64 -6.11
N THR A 562 19.34 5.91 -5.29
CA THR A 562 17.91 6.14 -5.08
C THR A 562 17.53 6.08 -3.62
N PHE A 563 16.44 6.76 -3.29
CA PHE A 563 15.71 6.56 -2.05
C PHE A 563 14.21 6.75 -2.30
N SER A 564 13.41 6.33 -1.33
CA SER A 564 11.94 6.38 -1.39
C SER A 564 11.42 7.40 -0.38
N GLU A 565 10.40 8.15 -0.77
CA GLU A 565 9.65 9.07 0.09
C GLU A 565 8.18 8.66 0.14
N ASP A 566 7.61 8.74 1.32
CA ASP A 566 6.20 8.49 1.62
C ASP A 566 5.34 9.72 1.32
N ASP A 567 4.08 9.52 0.91
CA ASP A 567 3.10 10.60 0.91
C ASP A 567 2.39 10.66 2.27
N PRO A 568 2.54 11.75 3.05
CA PRO A 568 1.91 11.85 4.37
C PRO A 568 0.36 11.89 4.32
N GLY A 569 -0.24 11.97 3.12
CA GLY A 569 -1.66 11.86 2.86
C GLY A 569 -2.18 10.42 2.77
N ASP A 570 -1.31 9.42 2.81
CA ASP A 570 -1.70 8.02 2.63
C ASP A 570 -2.70 7.53 3.71
N PRO A 571 -3.66 6.66 3.32
CA PRO A 571 -4.68 6.16 4.23
C PRO A 571 -4.10 5.50 5.47
N LEU A 572 -4.81 5.65 6.60
CA LEU A 572 -4.48 5.01 7.88
C LEU A 572 -3.08 5.35 8.43
N GLY A 573 -2.37 6.31 7.83
CA GLY A 573 -1.01 6.70 8.19
C GLY A 573 0.04 5.61 7.87
N ILE A 574 -0.24 4.78 6.86
CA ILE A 574 0.69 3.77 6.35
C ILE A 574 1.79 4.45 5.57
N ASP A 575 3.04 4.02 5.80
CA ASP A 575 4.20 4.47 5.03
C ASP A 575 4.33 3.61 3.76
N ALA A 576 3.91 4.16 2.61
CA ALA A 576 3.86 3.45 1.34
C ALA A 576 5.24 3.06 0.78
N THR A 577 6.33 3.59 1.35
CA THR A 577 7.67 3.13 0.94
C THR A 577 7.90 1.65 1.27
N CYS A 578 7.13 1.06 2.18
CA CYS A 578 7.22 -0.35 2.51
C CYS A 578 6.87 -1.28 1.34
N PHE A 579 6.03 -0.81 0.38
CA PHE A 579 5.67 -1.59 -0.82
C PHE A 579 6.87 -1.72 -1.76
N ILE A 580 7.84 -0.81 -1.68
CA ILE A 580 9.05 -0.80 -2.49
C ILE A 580 10.12 -1.66 -1.80
N ARG A 581 10.27 -2.91 -2.25
CA ARG A 581 11.16 -3.90 -1.61
C ARG A 581 12.62 -3.71 -1.98
N ARG A 582 12.87 -3.36 -3.23
CA ARG A 582 14.23 -3.24 -3.75
C ARG A 582 14.26 -2.34 -4.98
N ILE A 583 15.25 -1.47 -5.04
CA ILE A 583 15.60 -0.71 -6.24
C ILE A 583 17.02 -1.11 -6.63
N THR A 584 17.18 -1.69 -7.83
CA THR A 584 18.47 -2.22 -8.28
C THR A 584 18.92 -1.49 -9.55
N PRO A 585 20.12 -0.89 -9.58
CA PRO A 585 20.67 -0.31 -10.80
C PRO A 585 20.74 -1.37 -11.91
N LEU A 586 20.08 -1.15 -13.06
CA LEU A 586 20.08 -2.09 -14.19
C LEU A 586 21.17 -1.72 -15.19
N ARG A 587 21.05 -0.56 -15.86
CA ARG A 587 22.04 0.01 -16.79
C ARG A 587 21.84 1.51 -16.91
N TRP A 588 22.76 2.19 -17.59
CA TRP A 588 22.58 3.58 -17.98
C TRP A 588 22.99 3.80 -19.43
N ILE A 589 22.42 4.82 -20.05
CA ILE A 589 22.64 5.24 -21.44
C ILE A 589 23.12 6.68 -21.39
N GLY A 590 24.34 6.93 -21.84
CA GLY A 590 24.89 8.28 -21.81
C GLY A 590 24.22 9.26 -22.79
N PRO A 591 24.42 10.56 -22.59
CA PRO A 591 23.75 11.62 -23.33
C PRO A 591 24.06 11.55 -24.84
N THR A 592 23.07 11.95 -25.65
CA THR A 592 23.17 11.93 -27.12
C THR A 592 24.29 12.87 -27.60
N GLY A 593 25.18 12.36 -28.46
CA GLY A 593 26.24 13.16 -29.10
C GLY A 593 27.55 13.25 -28.32
N ILE A 594 27.63 12.62 -27.15
CA ILE A 594 28.89 12.37 -26.44
C ILE A 594 29.33 10.94 -26.76
N GLU A 595 30.50 10.77 -27.42
CA GLU A 595 31.11 9.44 -27.61
C GLU A 595 31.53 8.91 -26.24
N ASN A 596 30.64 8.16 -25.60
CA ASN A 596 30.97 7.43 -24.39
C ASN A 596 31.81 6.22 -24.80
N ASP A 597 33.02 6.07 -24.25
CA ASP A 597 33.79 4.85 -24.41
C ASP A 597 32.90 3.68 -23.94
N PRO A 598 32.64 2.65 -24.75
CA PRO A 598 31.85 1.47 -24.34
C PRO A 598 32.42 0.73 -23.11
N ALA A 599 33.58 1.13 -22.59
CA ALA A 599 34.07 0.75 -21.25
C ALA A 599 33.27 1.37 -20.08
N SER A 600 32.37 2.33 -20.32
CA SER A 600 31.49 2.96 -19.30
C SER A 600 30.33 2.09 -18.82
N ALA A 601 30.19 0.87 -19.35
CA ALA A 601 29.50 -0.21 -18.65
C ALA A 601 30.48 -0.90 -17.68
N ALA A 602 30.56 -0.50 -16.39
CA ALA A 602 30.95 -1.41 -15.28
C ALA A 602 31.05 -0.81 -13.86
N GLY A 603 30.83 0.48 -13.62
CA GLY A 603 30.77 1.00 -12.25
C GLY A 603 29.35 0.91 -11.72
N LYS A 604 28.91 -0.23 -11.19
CA LYS A 604 27.71 -0.26 -10.33
C LYS A 604 27.85 -1.32 -9.25
N ASP A 605 27.16 -1.11 -8.14
CA ASP A 605 26.89 -2.16 -7.17
C ASP A 605 25.38 -2.43 -7.06
N GLU A 606 24.91 -2.91 -5.91
CA GLU A 606 23.51 -3.26 -5.70
C GLU A 606 22.59 -2.04 -5.51
N SER A 607 23.13 -0.84 -5.27
CA SER A 607 22.35 0.38 -5.00
C SER A 607 22.77 1.60 -5.82
N THR A 608 24.00 1.62 -6.35
CA THR A 608 24.61 2.84 -6.89
C THR A 608 25.24 2.58 -8.25
N PHE A 609 24.98 3.47 -9.21
CA PHE A 609 25.80 3.66 -10.40
C PHE A 609 26.96 4.62 -10.07
N TYR A 610 28.15 4.30 -10.55
CA TYR A 610 29.35 5.11 -10.35
C TYR A 610 29.72 5.87 -11.63
N GLU A 611 30.22 7.09 -11.45
CA GLU A 611 30.75 7.93 -12.54
C GLU A 611 29.77 8.17 -13.71
N VAL A 612 28.49 8.39 -13.41
CA VAL A 612 27.45 8.68 -14.41
C VAL A 612 27.56 10.13 -14.87
N LEU A 613 27.35 10.36 -16.17
CA LEU A 613 27.35 11.70 -16.74
C LEU A 613 26.01 12.40 -16.58
N PRO A 614 26.00 13.71 -16.27
CA PRO A 614 24.79 14.50 -16.34
C PRO A 614 24.11 14.41 -17.71
N GLY A 615 22.79 14.27 -17.71
CA GLY A 615 21.98 14.13 -18.93
C GLY A 615 21.97 12.72 -19.54
N ALA A 616 22.55 11.73 -18.86
CA ALA A 616 22.30 10.32 -19.12
C ALA A 616 20.88 9.91 -18.67
N THR A 617 20.41 8.79 -19.23
CA THR A 617 19.25 8.04 -18.73
C THR A 617 19.75 6.86 -17.91
N VAL A 618 19.28 6.72 -16.67
CA VAL A 618 19.55 5.56 -15.80
C VAL A 618 18.29 4.72 -15.69
N GLU A 619 18.44 3.40 -15.78
CA GLU A 619 17.36 2.42 -15.70
C GLU A 619 17.53 1.62 -14.41
N PHE A 620 16.49 1.57 -13.57
CA PHE A 620 16.46 0.79 -12.34
C PHE A 620 15.36 -0.26 -12.42
N THR A 621 15.68 -1.50 -12.01
CA THR A 621 14.65 -2.51 -11.75
C THR A 621 14.15 -2.33 -10.33
N VAL A 622 12.87 -2.04 -10.18
CA VAL A 622 12.18 -1.87 -8.91
C VAL A 622 11.28 -3.07 -8.65
N GLN A 623 11.40 -3.64 -7.46
CA GLN A 623 10.57 -4.73 -6.98
C GLN A 623 9.53 -4.18 -5.99
N PHE A 624 8.27 -4.43 -6.27
CA PHE A 624 7.13 -4.04 -5.46
C PHE A 624 6.45 -5.27 -4.87
N GLN A 625 5.98 -5.19 -3.62
CA GLN A 625 5.25 -6.29 -2.99
C GLN A 625 4.49 -5.86 -1.72
N ASN A 626 3.24 -6.31 -1.59
CA ASN A 626 2.44 -6.18 -0.37
C ASN A 626 2.46 -7.48 0.44
N VAL A 627 3.30 -7.59 1.48
CA VAL A 627 3.35 -8.78 2.38
C VAL A 627 3.17 -8.39 3.84
N ASP A 628 3.74 -7.26 4.23
CA ASP A 628 3.74 -6.74 5.60
C ASP A 628 3.47 -5.23 5.65
N CYS A 629 2.87 -4.70 4.58
CA CYS A 629 2.54 -3.28 4.44
C CYS A 629 1.12 -3.00 4.88
N PHE A 630 0.16 -3.56 4.14
CA PHE A 630 -1.25 -3.38 4.36
C PHE A 630 -1.95 -4.72 4.16
N ALA A 631 -2.66 -5.17 5.18
CA ALA A 631 -3.31 -6.48 5.16
C ALA A 631 -4.53 -6.55 4.23
N GLY A 632 -4.96 -5.42 3.69
CA GLY A 632 -6.27 -5.24 3.07
C GLY A 632 -7.31 -4.84 4.12
N ASP A 633 -8.41 -4.26 3.64
CA ASP A 633 -9.69 -4.14 4.31
C ASP A 633 -10.81 -4.33 3.28
N GLU A 634 -12.06 -4.23 3.70
CA GLU A 634 -13.27 -4.30 2.84
C GLU A 634 -13.34 -3.20 1.77
N TYR A 635 -12.31 -2.34 1.67
CA TYR A 635 -12.25 -1.26 0.69
C TYR A 635 -10.96 -1.34 -0.13
N ALA A 636 -11.05 -1.01 -1.41
CA ALA A 636 -9.90 -0.70 -2.23
C ALA A 636 -9.19 0.56 -1.70
N ARG A 637 -7.86 0.51 -1.61
CA ARG A 637 -7.03 1.60 -1.08
C ARG A 637 -5.96 2.03 -2.07
N VAL A 638 -5.76 3.35 -2.18
CA VAL A 638 -4.69 3.96 -2.98
C VAL A 638 -3.61 4.52 -2.07
N PHE A 639 -2.35 4.20 -2.39
CA PHE A 639 -1.15 4.67 -1.70
C PHE A 639 -0.20 5.33 -2.70
N LEU A 640 0.50 6.37 -2.27
CA LEU A 640 1.45 7.12 -3.10
C LEU A 640 2.85 7.08 -2.49
N ALA A 641 3.81 6.57 -3.25
CA ALA A 641 5.22 6.65 -2.89
C ALA A 641 6.02 7.33 -3.99
N THR A 642 7.05 8.10 -3.64
CA THR A 642 7.95 8.73 -4.60
C THR A 642 9.31 8.04 -4.58
N ILE A 643 9.76 7.56 -5.75
CA ILE A 643 11.13 7.12 -5.95
C ILE A 643 11.95 8.30 -6.45
N VAL A 644 12.98 8.67 -5.70
CA VAL A 644 13.85 9.81 -6.00
C VAL A 644 15.20 9.30 -6.46
N VAL A 645 15.66 9.77 -7.61
CA VAL A 645 17.03 9.56 -8.10
C VAL A 645 17.88 10.75 -7.68
N GLN A 646 19.04 10.46 -7.08
CA GLN A 646 19.96 11.49 -6.62
C GLN A 646 21.41 11.27 -7.07
N GLY A 647 22.12 12.39 -7.24
CA GLY A 647 23.54 12.46 -7.57
C GLY A 647 24.41 12.74 -6.34
N ASP A 648 25.52 12.02 -6.21
CA ASP A 648 26.47 12.07 -5.09
C ASP A 648 25.76 12.01 -3.71
N HIS A 649 24.71 11.19 -3.56
CA HIS A 649 23.90 11.06 -2.33
C HIS A 649 23.21 12.36 -1.84
N VAL A 650 23.12 13.40 -2.68
CA VAL A 650 22.65 14.73 -2.24
C VAL A 650 21.73 15.40 -3.23
N THR A 651 22.08 15.39 -4.52
CA THR A 651 21.43 16.26 -5.51
C THR A 651 20.23 15.54 -6.09
N ARG A 652 19.02 16.03 -5.89
CA ARG A 652 17.83 15.46 -6.56
C ARG A 652 17.95 15.71 -8.06
N LEU A 653 17.87 14.64 -8.85
CA LEU A 653 18.04 14.69 -10.30
C LEU A 653 16.69 14.54 -10.99
N ASP A 654 15.95 13.50 -10.61
CA ASP A 654 14.66 13.13 -11.17
C ASP A 654 13.87 12.33 -10.14
N GLU A 655 12.56 12.23 -10.32
CA GLU A 655 11.68 11.51 -9.40
C GLU A 655 10.49 10.90 -10.15
N ARG A 656 9.93 9.84 -9.57
CA ARG A 656 8.74 9.17 -10.07
C ARG A 656 7.79 8.91 -8.92
N VAL A 657 6.58 9.46 -9.02
CA VAL A 657 5.46 9.05 -8.17
C VAL A 657 4.98 7.68 -8.66
N VAL A 658 4.78 6.77 -7.72
CA VAL A 658 4.25 5.43 -7.95
C VAL A 658 2.90 5.36 -7.26
N LEU A 659 1.86 5.11 -8.05
CA LEU A 659 0.52 4.86 -7.56
C LEU A 659 0.36 3.36 -7.28
N ILE A 660 -0.01 3.03 -6.04
CA ILE A 660 -0.15 1.65 -5.57
C ILE A 660 -1.59 1.46 -5.16
N ILE A 661 -2.25 0.50 -5.79
CA ILE A 661 -3.61 0.10 -5.52
C ILE A 661 -3.53 -1.21 -4.75
N VAL A 662 -4.15 -1.26 -3.57
CA VAL A 662 -4.43 -2.52 -2.88
C VAL A 662 -5.92 -2.75 -3.02
N PRO A 663 -6.35 -3.80 -3.75
CA PRO A 663 -7.75 -4.19 -3.85
C PRO A 663 -8.41 -4.37 -2.50
N ALA A 664 -9.74 -4.30 -2.48
CA ALA A 664 -10.50 -4.80 -1.35
C ALA A 664 -10.19 -6.28 -1.13
N VAL A 665 -10.35 -6.72 0.11
CA VAL A 665 -10.31 -8.14 0.43
C VAL A 665 -11.48 -8.47 1.33
N GLU A 666 -12.10 -9.61 1.06
CA GLU A 666 -13.03 -10.19 2.01
C GLU A 666 -12.32 -10.47 3.34
N LEU A 667 -12.92 -9.99 4.42
CA LEU A 667 -12.46 -10.29 5.76
C LEU A 667 -13.24 -11.51 6.26
N PRO A 668 -12.58 -12.62 6.66
CA PRO A 668 -13.30 -13.78 7.15
C PRO A 668 -14.06 -13.41 8.43
N PHE A 669 -15.38 -13.51 8.39
CA PHE A 669 -16.26 -13.44 9.54
C PHE A 669 -15.93 -14.58 10.53
N GLY A 670 -15.89 -14.26 11.82
CA GLY A 670 -15.17 -15.02 12.86
C GLY A 670 -16.00 -15.91 13.75
#